data_AF-A0A521ULX7-F1
#
_entry.id   AF-A0A521ULX7-F1
#
_cell.length_a   1.000
_cell.length_b   1.000
_cell.length_c   1.000
_cell.angle_alpha   90.00
_cell.angle_beta   90.00
_cell.angle_gamma   90.00
#
_symmetry.space_group_name_H-M   'P 1'
#
loop_
_entity.id
_entity.type
_entity.pdbx_description
1 polymer ?
#
loop_
_entity_poly.entity_id
_entity_poly.type
_entity_poly.pdbx_seq_one_letter_code
_entity_poly.pdbx_strand_id
1 'polypeptide(L)'
;MSLLSSALRCASVLGLALAMGCERDPGRADVPPPFDASWDRVDASAEDTATDLVDASSAELPSVDLGRTLPDGALVDVRLGEFPSFVADCSVPLGDPRRETQETRCDGVDNDCDGQVDLLLPSGSNACSVEARGVCAAGWAGCAEGARRCFAPGPSPEVSDGLDNDCDGVVDNARAASLRPRVLVLAPRYLWTKGGDEIRALASILDQWGIPYDLPTADTEFSAALRGLLGRYSLAIVPGYLEGEAVDTIARLYLEEFATAGGVVLLHKPLTTPSSADLLRLAGLRRTTRRTDVTSLRVGGVAVPAVRSLDTAEERDLLVTDDPSARPVETFVLEPDPEATTVVAARAFAGATEVGAVLTRRAVGLGAVYTLGHDLHSWSHYRCYVNCFEPAGDVLGLLIRDALREGASGHLVVKHTVPGLEDAILFSTHDIDATESARSGPWGAAGATQMGSVLYGRGAIGSFFFTTDYVSGWWDPATVRSVCALGMCPVGGHSVRHFASPPSQPVGDCSERFPGYVPTTLAESTLCGEARVSLMLAGEAAGSAAVAWRSPFLDVHPRLFDVLSEQGVRVDSSFAVGDFKTNLPLDLAATFHRQDLFHHRGLTELPVTLDDGFGARDEHGTLRTELQASNASSFLSAWSSVMLRNAANNAHTTLLLHPSFGVGQGPENLQVKLAVIDRLLQLAAAAGLRTDVSVTALDAFWRARRGALVDATYDSTRGYQGTITAGPSSVPGLTLEFGDALRRFDCPDCGPTLVGGRRVVLLGALPPGRRVEFTALPR
;
A
#
# COMPACT_ATOMS: atom_id res chain seq x y z
N MET A 1 37.06 -41.63 2.91
CA MET A 1 38.44 -42.02 3.31
C MET A 1 39.31 -40.78 3.26
N SER A 2 40.23 -40.59 4.22
CA SER A 2 41.28 -39.53 4.24
C SER A 2 40.80 -38.05 4.26
N LEU A 3 41.38 -37.10 5.00
CA LEU A 3 41.79 -36.95 6.42
C LEU A 3 42.60 -35.62 6.52
N LEU A 4 42.20 -34.73 7.44
CA LEU A 4 42.96 -33.65 8.14
C LEU A 4 43.88 -32.64 7.39
N SER A 5 43.78 -31.37 7.83
CA SER A 5 44.85 -30.60 8.55
C SER A 5 44.91 -29.11 8.12
N SER A 6 45.19 -28.07 8.91
CA SER A 6 44.99 -27.68 10.33
C SER A 6 45.92 -26.48 10.65
N ALA A 7 45.36 -25.28 10.79
CA ALA A 7 45.74 -24.09 11.61
C ALA A 7 47.21 -23.62 11.87
N LEU A 8 47.41 -22.29 11.88
CA LEU A 8 48.14 -21.44 12.87
C LEU A 8 47.84 -19.94 12.53
N ARG A 9 47.39 -19.03 13.42
CA ARG A 9 48.07 -18.25 14.52
C ARG A 9 49.15 -17.25 14.03
N CYS A 10 49.25 -15.98 14.44
CA CYS A 10 48.54 -15.05 15.37
C CYS A 10 48.69 -13.58 14.81
N ALA A 11 48.43 -12.40 15.42
CA ALA A 11 48.24 -11.93 16.82
C ALA A 11 47.39 -10.63 16.91
N SER A 12 47.47 -9.83 17.99
CA SER A 12 46.52 -8.73 18.33
C SER A 12 47.09 -7.60 19.24
N VAL A 13 46.71 -6.33 19.05
CA VAL A 13 46.92 -5.16 19.97
C VAL A 13 45.75 -4.14 19.86
N LEU A 14 45.56 -3.26 20.87
CA LEU A 14 44.43 -2.35 21.16
C LEU A 14 44.56 -0.92 20.54
N GLY A 15 43.47 -0.13 20.52
CA GLY A 15 43.47 1.35 20.39
C GLY A 15 42.08 2.02 20.41
N LEU A 16 41.93 3.26 20.93
CA LEU A 16 40.65 4.00 21.10
C LEU A 16 40.56 5.30 20.24
N ALA A 17 39.35 5.87 20.13
CA ALA A 17 38.92 6.95 19.22
C ALA A 17 39.19 8.42 19.65
N LEU A 18 39.04 9.38 18.71
CA LEU A 18 38.55 10.79 18.90
C LEU A 18 38.35 11.53 17.52
N ALA A 19 37.84 12.78 17.51
CA ALA A 19 37.06 13.39 16.39
C ALA A 19 37.44 14.84 15.93
N MET A 20 36.59 15.45 15.06
CA MET A 20 36.58 16.85 14.47
C MET A 20 37.43 17.08 13.20
N GLY A 21 37.14 18.01 12.26
CA GLY A 21 36.07 19.05 12.16
C GLY A 21 36.02 19.77 10.77
N CYS A 22 35.17 20.81 10.59
CA CYS A 22 34.76 21.43 9.29
C CYS A 22 35.42 22.80 8.94
N GLU A 23 35.11 23.37 7.76
CA GLU A 23 35.05 24.83 7.51
C GLU A 23 34.12 25.24 6.31
N ARG A 24 33.51 26.45 6.35
CA ARG A 24 32.72 27.11 5.26
C ARG A 24 33.57 28.23 4.59
N ASP A 25 33.17 29.36 3.99
CA ASP A 25 31.95 30.21 3.76
C ASP A 25 32.34 31.21 2.60
N PRO A 26 31.70 32.37 2.25
CA PRO A 26 30.39 32.99 2.58
C PRO A 26 29.61 33.55 1.34
N GLY A 27 28.49 34.28 1.52
CA GLY A 27 28.08 35.35 0.57
C GLY A 27 26.61 35.82 0.46
N ARG A 28 26.23 36.87 1.21
CA ARG A 28 25.03 37.78 1.11
C ARG A 28 24.60 38.22 -0.32
N ALA A 29 23.42 38.80 -0.61
CA ALA A 29 22.06 38.99 -0.02
C ALA A 29 21.21 39.83 -1.06
N ASP A 30 20.07 40.54 -0.90
CA ASP A 30 19.19 41.11 0.17
C ASP A 30 17.75 41.33 -0.41
N VAL A 31 16.71 41.66 0.41
CA VAL A 31 15.26 41.80 0.01
C VAL A 31 14.65 43.20 0.34
N PRO A 32 13.82 43.81 -0.54
CA PRO A 32 12.58 44.55 -0.11
C PRO A 32 11.39 44.56 -1.13
N PRO A 33 10.16 45.05 -0.77
CA PRO A 33 8.92 44.32 -1.12
C PRO A 33 7.78 45.09 -1.89
N PRO A 34 6.54 45.38 -1.38
CA PRO A 34 5.31 44.91 -2.02
C PRO A 34 4.22 45.99 -2.30
N PHE A 35 3.13 45.62 -3.01
CA PHE A 35 1.75 46.15 -2.96
C PHE A 35 0.84 45.20 -3.79
N ASP A 36 -0.50 45.14 -3.72
CA ASP A 36 -1.56 45.26 -2.69
C ASP A 36 -2.92 45.05 -3.43
N ALA A 37 -4.03 44.88 -2.72
CA ALA A 37 -5.26 44.31 -3.26
C ALA A 37 -6.20 45.27 -4.02
N SER A 38 -7.07 44.72 -4.87
CA SER A 38 -8.53 44.76 -4.65
C SER A 38 -9.31 43.89 -5.67
N TRP A 39 -10.55 43.54 -5.32
CA TRP A 39 -11.42 42.57 -5.99
C TRP A 39 -12.53 43.22 -6.82
N ASP A 40 -13.08 42.49 -7.82
CA ASP A 40 -14.53 42.40 -8.02
C ASP A 40 -14.96 41.17 -8.85
N ARG A 41 -16.25 40.79 -8.81
CA ARG A 41 -16.81 39.51 -9.33
C ARG A 41 -17.62 39.65 -10.65
N VAL A 42 -17.65 38.59 -11.47
CA VAL A 42 -18.81 38.18 -12.31
C VAL A 42 -18.86 36.62 -12.41
N ASP A 43 -20.03 36.06 -12.75
CA ASP A 43 -20.43 34.64 -12.55
C ASP A 43 -20.05 33.59 -13.63
N ALA A 44 -19.91 32.35 -13.14
CA ALA A 44 -20.42 31.08 -13.68
C ALA A 44 -20.00 30.53 -15.06
N SER A 45 -19.00 29.66 -15.04
CA SER A 45 -19.00 28.37 -15.78
C SER A 45 -18.42 27.28 -14.87
N ALA A 46 -19.01 26.08 -14.87
CA ALA A 46 -18.59 24.97 -14.01
C ALA A 46 -17.82 23.93 -14.83
N GLU A 47 -16.50 23.98 -14.73
CA GLU A 47 -15.55 22.97 -15.23
C GLU A 47 -14.73 22.42 -14.04
N ASP A 48 -14.19 21.22 -14.20
CA ASP A 48 -13.36 20.41 -13.30
C ASP A 48 -13.21 20.82 -11.83
N THR A 49 -13.70 19.95 -10.93
CA THR A 49 -13.22 19.87 -9.54
C THR A 49 -11.86 19.16 -9.45
N ALA A 50 -10.89 19.60 -10.25
CA ALA A 50 -9.49 19.52 -9.86
C ALA A 50 -9.27 20.60 -8.81
N THR A 51 -9.63 20.31 -7.55
CA THR A 51 -9.48 21.28 -6.46
C THR A 51 -8.02 21.69 -6.34
N ASP A 52 -7.75 22.98 -6.51
CA ASP A 52 -6.43 23.55 -6.27
C ASP A 52 -5.94 23.13 -4.87
N LEU A 53 -4.87 22.34 -4.83
CA LEU A 53 -4.04 22.18 -3.62
C LEU A 53 -3.24 23.48 -3.44
N VAL A 54 -3.95 24.57 -3.11
CA VAL A 54 -3.35 25.88 -2.85
C VAL A 54 -2.50 25.79 -1.61
N ASP A 55 -1.19 25.84 -1.82
CA ASP A 55 -0.17 26.26 -0.86
C ASP A 55 -0.46 25.86 0.59
N ALA A 56 -0.39 24.56 0.85
CA ALA A 56 -0.47 24.03 2.20
C ALA A 56 0.79 24.31 3.05
N SER A 57 1.71 25.19 2.59
CA SER A 57 2.71 25.83 3.46
C SER A 57 2.14 27.06 4.17
N SER A 58 1.25 27.84 3.52
CA SER A 58 0.82 29.16 3.99
C SER A 58 -0.65 29.28 4.42
N ALA A 59 -1.52 28.34 4.01
CA ALA A 59 -2.94 28.40 4.36
C ALA A 59 -3.22 28.16 5.87
N GLU A 60 -3.57 29.23 6.59
CA GLU A 60 -4.20 29.19 7.92
C GLU A 60 -5.59 28.53 7.84
N LEU A 61 -5.64 27.21 8.04
CA LEU A 61 -6.89 26.49 8.27
C LEU A 61 -7.36 26.71 9.72
N PRO A 62 -8.68 26.82 9.97
CA PRO A 62 -9.19 27.26 11.26
C PRO A 62 -8.76 26.35 12.41
N SER A 63 -8.33 26.98 13.49
CA SER A 63 -8.03 26.31 14.75
C SER A 63 -9.30 25.70 15.34
N VAL A 64 -9.22 24.42 15.70
CA VAL A 64 -10.30 23.71 16.38
C VAL A 64 -10.14 23.93 17.88
N ASP A 65 -11.24 24.24 18.57
CA ASP A 65 -11.25 24.17 20.05
C ASP A 65 -11.20 22.69 20.47
N LEU A 66 -9.98 22.23 20.78
CA LEU A 66 -9.71 20.86 21.25
C LEU A 66 -10.16 20.66 22.72
N GLY A 67 -10.62 21.71 23.40
CA GLY A 67 -10.95 21.71 24.82
C GLY A 67 -12.12 20.80 25.18
N ARG A 68 -11.82 19.66 25.82
CA ARG A 68 -12.84 18.79 26.42
C ARG A 68 -12.57 18.42 27.86
N THR A 69 -13.66 18.34 28.63
CA THR A 69 -13.70 17.70 29.95
C THR A 69 -13.91 16.19 29.77
N LEU A 70 -12.92 15.41 30.19
CA LEU A 70 -13.00 13.94 30.22
C LEU A 70 -13.83 13.42 31.41
N PRO A 71 -14.21 12.12 31.43
CA PRO A 71 -15.06 11.55 32.48
C PRO A 71 -14.46 11.57 33.90
N ASP A 72 -13.15 11.78 34.03
CA ASP A 72 -12.43 11.99 35.30
C ASP A 72 -12.40 13.46 35.75
N GLY A 73 -12.93 14.38 34.92
CA GLY A 73 -12.89 15.83 35.14
C GLY A 73 -11.66 16.53 34.59
N ALA A 74 -10.73 15.83 33.93
CA ALA A 74 -9.56 16.45 33.31
C ALA A 74 -9.98 17.31 32.09
N LEU A 75 -9.48 18.55 32.03
CA LEU A 75 -9.52 19.36 30.82
C LEU A 75 -8.31 19.02 29.96
N VAL A 76 -8.54 18.57 28.72
CA VAL A 76 -7.46 18.40 27.73
C VAL A 76 -7.39 19.68 26.88
N ASP A 77 -6.63 20.66 27.36
CA ASP A 77 -6.34 21.92 26.66
C ASP A 77 -5.10 21.73 25.77
N VAL A 78 -5.26 21.02 24.64
CA VAL A 78 -4.18 20.87 23.64
C VAL A 78 -4.09 22.17 22.83
N ARG A 79 -3.15 23.03 23.21
CA ARG A 79 -2.83 24.25 22.46
C ARG A 79 -1.76 23.94 21.42
N LEU A 80 -2.23 23.45 20.27
CA LEU A 80 -1.42 23.47 19.06
C LEU A 80 -1.00 24.94 18.81
N GLY A 81 0.30 25.19 18.78
CA GLY A 81 0.85 26.48 18.38
C GLY A 81 0.75 26.67 16.87
N GLU A 82 1.31 27.78 16.38
CA GLU A 82 1.67 27.90 14.96
C GLU A 82 2.54 26.68 14.57
N PHE A 83 2.28 26.12 13.39
CA PHE A 83 3.13 25.06 12.83
C PHE A 83 4.57 25.62 12.74
N PRO A 84 5.62 24.89 13.17
CA PRO A 84 6.93 25.51 13.37
C PRO A 84 7.43 26.23 12.11
N SER A 85 7.98 27.43 12.25
CA SER A 85 8.46 28.20 11.10
C SER A 85 9.78 27.60 10.59
N PHE A 86 9.69 26.62 9.69
CA PHE A 86 10.83 25.85 9.19
C PHE A 86 11.79 26.71 8.36
N VAL A 87 12.90 27.07 8.98
CA VAL A 87 14.17 27.33 8.28
C VAL A 87 15.22 26.42 8.90
N ALA A 88 15.19 25.14 8.50
CA ALA A 88 16.37 24.31 8.55
C ALA A 88 17.50 24.94 7.71
N ASP A 89 18.74 24.45 7.83
CA ASP A 89 19.96 25.06 7.25
C ASP A 89 20.01 24.89 5.71
N CYS A 90 19.08 25.55 5.02
CA CYS A 90 18.75 25.30 3.63
C CYS A 90 19.86 25.75 2.68
N SER A 91 20.14 24.89 1.70
CA SER A 91 21.13 25.14 0.66
C SER A 91 20.77 26.33 -0.26
N VAL A 92 19.51 26.78 -0.23
CA VAL A 92 18.99 27.90 -1.01
C VAL A 92 18.69 29.11 -0.11
N PRO A 93 19.47 30.21 -0.20
CA PRO A 93 19.27 31.40 0.62
C PRO A 93 17.90 32.07 0.44
N LEU A 94 17.44 32.75 1.50
CA LEU A 94 16.26 33.62 1.41
C LEU A 94 16.49 34.72 0.35
N GLY A 95 15.65 34.73 -0.68
CA GLY A 95 15.73 35.67 -1.81
C GLY A 95 16.48 35.15 -3.05
N ASP A 96 17.03 33.93 -3.04
CA ASP A 96 17.52 33.26 -4.25
C ASP A 96 16.32 32.90 -5.17
N PRO A 97 16.35 33.19 -6.49
CA PRO A 97 15.29 32.78 -7.44
C PRO A 97 15.10 31.27 -7.63
N ARG A 98 15.93 30.44 -6.99
CA ARG A 98 15.72 29.00 -6.85
C ARG A 98 14.92 28.63 -5.60
N ARG A 99 14.58 29.56 -4.72
CA ARG A 99 13.77 29.24 -3.55
C ARG A 99 12.30 29.22 -3.93
N GLU A 100 11.64 28.10 -3.66
CA GLU A 100 10.24 27.86 -3.97
C GLU A 100 9.42 27.72 -2.67
N THR A 101 8.09 27.61 -2.77
CA THR A 101 7.20 27.27 -1.64
C THR A 101 6.79 25.80 -1.64
N GLN A 102 7.17 25.08 -2.69
CA GLN A 102 6.98 23.66 -2.91
C GLN A 102 7.92 23.22 -4.05
N GLU A 103 8.57 22.08 -3.92
CA GLU A 103 9.55 21.61 -4.91
C GLU A 103 8.88 21.31 -6.27
N THR A 104 9.40 21.94 -7.33
CA THR A 104 8.96 21.72 -8.72
C THR A 104 10.07 21.21 -9.64
N ARG A 105 11.30 21.10 -9.15
CA ARG A 105 12.51 20.86 -9.95
C ARG A 105 13.14 19.50 -9.69
N CYS A 106 14.08 19.17 -10.56
CA CYS A 106 14.92 17.97 -10.46
C CYS A 106 16.36 18.39 -10.71
N ASP A 107 16.90 19.27 -9.87
CA ASP A 107 18.26 19.83 -10.02
C ASP A 107 19.23 19.39 -8.91
N GLY A 108 18.79 18.47 -8.04
CA GLY A 108 19.59 17.91 -6.95
C GLY A 108 19.75 18.87 -5.77
N VAL A 109 18.85 19.85 -5.66
CA VAL A 109 18.81 20.86 -4.60
C VAL A 109 17.43 20.80 -3.94
N ASP A 110 17.40 21.02 -2.62
CA ASP A 110 16.18 21.26 -1.85
C ASP A 110 15.76 22.73 -2.08
N ASN A 111 14.81 22.97 -3.01
CA ASN A 111 14.43 24.32 -3.46
C ASN A 111 13.36 24.94 -2.54
N ASP A 112 12.45 24.16 -1.96
CA ASP A 112 11.43 24.67 -1.01
C ASP A 112 11.90 24.71 0.46
N CYS A 113 13.04 24.08 0.76
CA CYS A 113 13.65 23.98 2.07
C CYS A 113 12.89 23.10 3.07
N ASP A 114 12.04 22.18 2.61
CA ASP A 114 11.38 21.22 3.50
C ASP A 114 12.36 20.16 4.05
N GLY A 115 13.47 19.90 3.34
CA GLY A 115 14.46 18.87 3.68
C GLY A 115 14.35 17.58 2.85
N GLN A 116 13.61 17.58 1.75
CA GLN A 116 13.52 16.50 0.76
C GLN A 116 13.96 17.01 -0.63
N VAL A 117 15.11 16.56 -1.10
CA VAL A 117 15.63 16.95 -2.43
C VAL A 117 14.79 16.34 -3.55
N ASP A 118 14.41 17.14 -4.55
CA ASP A 118 13.72 16.72 -5.77
C ASP A 118 12.35 15.99 -5.54
N LEU A 119 11.69 16.19 -4.37
CA LEU A 119 10.46 15.46 -4.00
C LEU A 119 9.16 16.13 -4.51
N LEU A 120 8.87 15.96 -5.79
CA LEU A 120 7.64 16.50 -6.38
C LEU A 120 6.38 15.83 -5.78
N LEU A 121 5.56 16.64 -5.13
CA LEU A 121 4.23 16.29 -4.63
C LEU A 121 3.18 16.38 -5.76
N PRO A 122 2.30 15.37 -5.96
CA PRO A 122 1.24 15.40 -6.97
C PRO A 122 0.17 16.43 -6.59
N SER A 123 0.34 17.64 -7.10
CA SER A 123 -0.40 18.85 -6.75
C SER A 123 -0.22 19.91 -7.85
N GLY A 124 -1.03 20.97 -7.86
CA GLY A 124 -1.20 21.85 -9.04
C GLY A 124 0.09 22.45 -9.63
N SER A 125 1.09 22.75 -8.82
CA SER A 125 2.44 23.19 -9.24
C SER A 125 3.17 22.15 -10.12
N ASN A 126 2.91 20.88 -9.85
CA ASN A 126 3.47 19.72 -10.51
C ASN A 126 2.48 19.01 -11.45
N ALA A 127 1.35 19.65 -11.76
CA ALA A 127 0.56 19.27 -12.94
C ALA A 127 1.42 19.37 -14.20
N CYS A 128 1.23 18.44 -15.13
CA CYS A 128 1.95 18.43 -16.40
C CYS A 128 1.10 17.82 -17.51
N SER A 129 1.54 18.02 -18.76
CA SER A 129 0.89 17.44 -19.92
C SER A 129 1.89 16.84 -20.91
N VAL A 130 1.43 15.83 -21.66
CA VAL A 130 2.14 15.20 -22.79
C VAL A 130 1.37 15.39 -24.10
N GLU A 131 1.99 15.10 -25.24
CA GLU A 131 1.35 15.16 -26.57
C GLU A 131 0.38 13.97 -26.80
N ALA A 132 -0.69 13.92 -26.02
CA ALA A 132 -1.77 12.94 -26.13
C ALA A 132 -3.16 13.62 -26.12
N ARG A 133 -4.23 12.82 -26.07
CA ARG A 133 -5.63 13.27 -25.96
C ARG A 133 -6.26 12.76 -24.67
N GLY A 134 -7.45 13.28 -24.38
CA GLY A 134 -8.27 12.83 -23.26
C GLY A 134 -7.52 12.80 -21.93
N VAL A 135 -7.81 11.79 -21.13
CA VAL A 135 -7.16 11.58 -19.83
C VAL A 135 -5.68 11.21 -19.93
N CYS A 136 -5.20 10.75 -21.09
CA CYS A 136 -3.77 10.49 -21.31
C CYS A 136 -2.95 11.77 -21.48
N ALA A 137 -3.59 12.94 -21.67
CA ALA A 137 -2.89 14.20 -21.87
C ALA A 137 -2.32 14.76 -20.57
N ALA A 138 -3.04 14.61 -19.44
CA ALA A 138 -2.67 15.17 -18.14
C ALA A 138 -1.98 14.14 -17.23
N GLY A 139 -1.12 14.62 -16.33
CA GLY A 139 -0.46 13.78 -15.32
C GLY A 139 0.27 14.60 -14.27
N TRP A 140 1.02 13.90 -13.41
CA TRP A 140 1.87 14.53 -12.40
C TRP A 140 3.34 14.46 -12.81
N ALA A 141 4.08 15.53 -12.50
CA ALA A 141 5.51 15.60 -12.71
C ALA A 141 6.26 14.88 -11.57
N GLY A 142 7.35 14.20 -11.91
CA GLY A 142 8.25 13.56 -10.96
C GLY A 142 9.68 13.47 -11.51
N CYS A 143 10.65 13.26 -10.63
CA CYS A 143 12.05 13.16 -11.02
C CYS A 143 12.43 11.71 -11.38
N ALA A 144 12.96 11.51 -12.58
CA ALA A 144 13.44 10.21 -13.04
C ALA A 144 14.72 10.35 -13.88
N GLU A 145 15.74 9.61 -13.44
CA GLU A 145 17.11 9.65 -13.99
C GLU A 145 17.70 11.08 -14.01
N GLY A 146 17.44 11.86 -12.95
CA GLY A 146 17.95 13.24 -12.80
C GLY A 146 17.27 14.27 -13.69
N ALA A 147 16.01 14.05 -14.09
CA ALA A 147 15.23 14.99 -14.91
C ALA A 147 13.74 14.95 -14.55
N ARG A 148 13.08 16.12 -14.65
CA ARG A 148 11.63 16.26 -14.49
C ARG A 148 10.91 15.60 -15.66
N ARG A 149 10.11 14.58 -15.40
CA ARG A 149 9.30 13.86 -16.40
C ARG A 149 7.83 13.97 -16.04
N CYS A 150 6.97 14.02 -17.06
CA CYS A 150 5.53 13.95 -16.87
C CYS A 150 5.08 12.49 -16.86
N PHE A 151 4.39 12.09 -15.81
CA PHE A 151 3.79 10.77 -15.69
C PHE A 151 2.27 10.89 -15.90
N ALA A 152 1.89 10.90 -17.17
CA ALA A 152 0.51 10.73 -17.58
C ALA A 152 0.15 9.22 -17.62
N PRO A 153 -1.13 8.86 -17.46
CA PRO A 153 -1.61 7.49 -17.57
C PRO A 153 -1.65 7.03 -19.03
N GLY A 154 -1.53 5.72 -19.24
CA GLY A 154 -1.71 5.10 -20.57
C GLY A 154 -3.19 5.01 -21.00
N PRO A 155 -3.48 4.75 -22.30
CA PRO A 155 -4.85 4.56 -22.76
C PRO A 155 -5.47 3.28 -22.19
N SER A 156 -6.75 3.34 -21.84
CA SER A 156 -7.58 2.18 -21.44
C SER A 156 -8.88 2.18 -22.24
N PRO A 157 -9.60 1.06 -22.40
CA PRO A 157 -10.86 1.09 -23.12
C PRO A 157 -11.86 2.11 -22.55
N GLU A 158 -12.53 2.81 -23.46
CA GLU A 158 -13.68 3.67 -23.22
C GLU A 158 -14.73 3.05 -22.29
N VAL A 159 -15.25 3.86 -21.39
CA VAL A 159 -16.44 3.63 -20.58
C VAL A 159 -17.37 4.84 -20.68
N SER A 160 -18.56 4.78 -20.08
CA SER A 160 -19.42 5.96 -19.93
C SER A 160 -19.10 6.71 -18.64
N ASP A 161 -18.04 7.53 -18.66
CA ASP A 161 -17.70 8.45 -17.56
C ASP A 161 -17.57 9.93 -17.95
N GLY A 162 -17.73 10.27 -19.24
CA GLY A 162 -17.69 11.64 -19.77
C GLY A 162 -16.30 12.09 -20.21
N LEU A 163 -15.34 11.17 -20.31
CA LEU A 163 -13.94 11.43 -20.62
C LEU A 163 -13.48 10.54 -21.80
N ASP A 164 -12.51 11.03 -22.56
CA ASP A 164 -11.76 10.27 -23.58
C ASP A 164 -10.71 9.42 -22.85
N ASN A 165 -10.99 8.12 -22.66
CA ASN A 165 -10.20 7.17 -21.87
C ASN A 165 -9.17 6.40 -22.72
N ASP A 166 -9.53 6.06 -23.96
CA ASP A 166 -8.68 5.34 -24.92
C ASP A 166 -7.80 6.27 -25.77
N CYS A 167 -8.07 7.57 -25.67
CA CYS A 167 -7.25 8.68 -26.14
C CYS A 167 -7.20 8.79 -27.67
N ASP A 168 -8.23 8.28 -28.37
CA ASP A 168 -8.44 8.49 -29.81
C ASP A 168 -8.97 9.90 -30.14
N GLY A 169 -9.57 10.61 -29.17
CA GLY A 169 -10.15 11.95 -29.32
C GLY A 169 -11.66 12.01 -29.51
N VAL A 170 -12.36 10.89 -29.33
CA VAL A 170 -13.81 10.81 -29.10
C VAL A 170 -14.06 10.53 -27.61
N VAL A 171 -15.26 10.82 -27.11
CA VAL A 171 -15.64 10.65 -25.70
C VAL A 171 -16.81 9.67 -25.62
N ASP A 172 -16.77 8.76 -24.63
CA ASP A 172 -17.79 7.74 -24.34
C ASP A 172 -18.06 6.77 -25.53
N ASN A 173 -17.10 6.56 -26.44
CA ASN A 173 -17.24 5.64 -27.60
C ASN A 173 -17.07 4.15 -27.24
N ALA A 174 -17.57 3.78 -26.06
CA ALA A 174 -17.47 2.48 -25.43
C ALA A 174 -18.01 1.33 -26.30
N ARG A 175 -17.27 0.22 -26.32
CA ARG A 175 -17.64 -0.99 -27.07
C ARG A 175 -18.47 -1.91 -26.19
N ALA A 176 -19.52 -2.50 -26.76
CA ALA A 176 -20.34 -3.48 -26.06
C ALA A 176 -19.50 -4.71 -25.63
N ALA A 177 -19.30 -4.87 -24.33
CA ALA A 177 -18.62 -6.03 -23.76
C ALA A 177 -19.37 -7.33 -24.06
N SER A 178 -18.67 -8.32 -24.62
CA SER A 178 -19.18 -9.67 -24.93
C SER A 178 -18.74 -10.72 -23.90
N LEU A 179 -17.79 -10.37 -23.03
CA LEU A 179 -17.16 -11.23 -22.06
C LEU A 179 -17.49 -10.78 -20.62
N ARG A 180 -17.48 -11.71 -19.67
CA ARG A 180 -17.72 -11.39 -18.26
C ARG A 180 -16.46 -10.80 -17.62
N PRO A 181 -16.53 -9.70 -16.85
CA PRO A 181 -15.40 -9.16 -16.09
C PRO A 181 -15.00 -10.09 -14.93
N ARG A 182 -14.31 -11.17 -15.28
CA ARG A 182 -13.87 -12.23 -14.37
C ARG A 182 -12.57 -12.85 -14.86
N VAL A 183 -11.69 -13.18 -13.92
CA VAL A 183 -10.40 -13.86 -14.15
C VAL A 183 -10.58 -15.38 -14.08
N LEU A 184 -9.91 -16.13 -14.94
CA LEU A 184 -9.63 -17.56 -14.73
C LEU A 184 -8.14 -17.78 -14.48
N VAL A 185 -7.81 -18.41 -13.35
CA VAL A 185 -6.43 -18.88 -13.09
C VAL A 185 -6.24 -20.23 -13.76
N LEU A 186 -5.52 -20.25 -14.89
CA LEU A 186 -5.25 -21.41 -15.72
C LEU A 186 -3.92 -22.07 -15.34
N ALA A 187 -3.95 -23.08 -14.47
CA ALA A 187 -2.77 -23.84 -14.09
C ALA A 187 -2.75 -25.26 -14.69
N PRO A 188 -1.82 -25.61 -15.60
CA PRO A 188 -1.59 -26.99 -16.03
C PRO A 188 -1.16 -27.89 -14.86
N ARG A 189 -1.43 -29.20 -14.99
CA ARG A 189 -1.34 -30.17 -13.87
C ARG A 189 0.00 -30.20 -13.13
N TYR A 190 1.12 -29.94 -13.81
CA TYR A 190 2.44 -29.93 -13.17
C TYR A 190 2.71 -28.69 -12.31
N LEU A 191 2.05 -27.54 -12.57
CA LEU A 191 2.23 -26.36 -11.71
C LEU A 191 1.60 -26.57 -10.34
N TRP A 192 0.49 -27.30 -10.24
CA TRP A 192 -0.08 -27.68 -8.94
C TRP A 192 0.87 -28.46 -8.01
N THR A 193 1.91 -29.10 -8.56
CA THR A 193 2.91 -29.86 -7.79
C THR A 193 4.32 -29.25 -7.78
N LYS A 194 4.71 -28.47 -8.80
CA LYS A 194 6.02 -27.79 -8.89
C LYS A 194 6.00 -26.30 -8.51
N GLY A 195 4.85 -25.64 -8.64
CA GLY A 195 4.67 -24.18 -8.53
C GLY A 195 3.27 -23.83 -8.00
N GLY A 196 2.82 -24.58 -6.99
CA GLY A 196 1.53 -24.36 -6.32
C GLY A 196 1.54 -23.10 -5.44
N ASP A 197 2.73 -22.55 -5.21
CA ASP A 197 3.00 -21.37 -4.41
C ASP A 197 2.67 -20.10 -5.20
N GLU A 198 3.08 -20.00 -6.46
CA GLU A 198 2.71 -18.91 -7.37
C GLU A 198 1.19 -18.89 -7.63
N ILE A 199 0.54 -20.07 -7.69
CA ILE A 199 -0.92 -20.16 -7.78
C ILE A 199 -1.60 -19.55 -6.54
N ARG A 200 -1.06 -19.81 -5.33
CA ARG A 200 -1.56 -19.25 -4.07
C ARG A 200 -1.27 -17.76 -3.94
N ALA A 201 -0.07 -17.32 -4.31
CA ALA A 201 0.31 -15.91 -4.31
C ALA A 201 -0.61 -15.08 -5.23
N LEU A 202 -0.82 -15.54 -6.47
CA LEU A 202 -1.76 -14.92 -7.40
C LEU A 202 -3.20 -14.89 -6.85
N ALA A 203 -3.69 -15.98 -6.25
CA ALA A 203 -5.02 -16.00 -5.64
C ALA A 203 -5.15 -15.00 -4.48
N SER A 204 -4.13 -14.91 -3.61
CA SER A 204 -4.09 -13.92 -2.52
C SER A 204 -4.11 -12.48 -3.06
N ILE A 205 -3.37 -12.20 -4.14
CA ILE A 205 -3.33 -10.86 -4.76
C ILE A 205 -4.68 -10.52 -5.43
N LEU A 206 -5.33 -11.49 -6.09
CA LEU A 206 -6.69 -11.31 -6.64
C LEU A 206 -7.71 -10.99 -5.54
N ASP A 207 -7.65 -11.68 -4.40
CA ASP A 207 -8.50 -11.39 -3.23
C ASP A 207 -8.18 -10.03 -2.59
N GLN A 208 -6.89 -9.66 -2.49
CA GLN A 208 -6.46 -8.36 -1.99
C GLN A 208 -7.05 -7.23 -2.83
N TRP A 209 -6.83 -7.26 -4.14
CA TRP A 209 -7.35 -6.26 -5.09
C TRP A 209 -8.85 -6.41 -5.38
N GLY A 210 -9.53 -7.39 -4.78
CA GLY A 210 -10.98 -7.55 -4.83
C GLY A 210 -11.51 -7.97 -6.20
N ILE A 211 -10.65 -8.58 -7.00
CA ILE A 211 -10.87 -8.91 -8.40
C ILE A 211 -11.69 -10.22 -8.49
N PRO A 212 -12.84 -10.27 -9.20
CA PRO A 212 -13.59 -11.51 -9.35
C PRO A 212 -12.78 -12.56 -10.12
N TYR A 213 -12.51 -13.72 -9.50
CA TYR A 213 -11.78 -14.82 -10.13
C TYR A 213 -12.41 -16.20 -9.86
N ASP A 214 -12.16 -17.14 -10.77
CA ASP A 214 -12.27 -18.58 -10.51
C ASP A 214 -10.89 -19.24 -10.47
N LEU A 215 -10.70 -20.13 -9.50
CA LEU A 215 -9.52 -20.97 -9.34
C LEU A 215 -9.95 -22.45 -9.42
N PRO A 216 -9.58 -23.17 -10.50
CA PRO A 216 -9.83 -24.61 -10.61
C PRO A 216 -9.11 -25.42 -9.53
N THR A 217 -9.45 -26.70 -9.39
CA THR A 217 -8.68 -27.63 -8.54
C THR A 217 -7.57 -28.32 -9.33
N ALA A 218 -6.58 -28.90 -8.64
CA ALA A 218 -5.46 -29.63 -9.25
C ALA A 218 -5.86 -30.86 -10.12
N ASP A 219 -7.09 -31.36 -9.95
CA ASP A 219 -7.67 -32.43 -10.79
C ASP A 219 -8.39 -31.90 -12.04
N THR A 220 -8.41 -30.58 -12.27
CA THR A 220 -9.04 -29.98 -13.44
C THR A 220 -8.16 -30.14 -14.67
N GLU A 221 -8.63 -30.92 -15.65
CA GLU A 221 -7.96 -31.08 -16.94
C GLU A 221 -7.79 -29.74 -17.67
N PHE A 222 -6.54 -29.36 -17.98
CA PHE A 222 -6.19 -28.05 -18.52
C PHE A 222 -6.95 -27.73 -19.82
N SER A 223 -7.00 -28.68 -20.76
CA SER A 223 -7.75 -28.55 -22.01
C SER A 223 -9.28 -28.49 -21.82
N ALA A 224 -9.82 -28.89 -20.66
CA ALA A 224 -11.22 -28.72 -20.33
C ALA A 224 -11.52 -27.30 -19.80
N ALA A 225 -10.58 -26.69 -19.05
CA ALA A 225 -10.67 -25.29 -18.66
C ALA A 225 -10.62 -24.36 -19.89
N LEU A 226 -9.67 -24.60 -20.82
CA LEU A 226 -9.52 -23.82 -22.06
C LEU A 226 -10.80 -23.80 -22.92
N ARG A 227 -11.44 -24.96 -23.13
CA ARG A 227 -12.73 -25.09 -23.84
C ARG A 227 -13.87 -24.27 -23.22
N GLY A 228 -13.72 -23.81 -21.99
CA GLY A 228 -14.71 -23.03 -21.25
C GLY A 228 -14.32 -21.57 -21.02
N LEU A 229 -13.38 -21.00 -21.78
CA LEU A 229 -12.99 -19.59 -21.66
C LEU A 229 -14.06 -18.61 -22.20
N LEU A 230 -14.44 -18.80 -23.46
CA LEU A 230 -15.34 -17.91 -24.21
C LEU A 230 -16.66 -17.65 -23.47
N GLY A 231 -17.06 -16.38 -23.38
CA GLY A 231 -18.32 -15.94 -22.78
C GLY A 231 -18.43 -16.10 -21.25
N ARG A 232 -17.37 -16.57 -20.56
CA ARG A 232 -17.37 -16.76 -19.09
C ARG A 232 -16.32 -15.96 -18.34
N TYR A 233 -15.27 -15.53 -19.02
CA TYR A 233 -14.16 -14.74 -18.46
C TYR A 233 -13.73 -13.68 -19.48
N SER A 234 -13.01 -12.66 -19.01
CA SER A 234 -12.39 -11.64 -19.85
C SER A 234 -10.87 -11.61 -19.72
N LEU A 235 -10.31 -12.12 -18.61
CA LEU A 235 -8.88 -12.31 -18.39
C LEU A 235 -8.59 -13.77 -18.02
N ALA A 236 -7.55 -14.34 -18.62
CA ALA A 236 -7.07 -15.69 -18.32
C ALA A 236 -5.57 -15.64 -17.98
N ILE A 237 -5.20 -16.04 -16.76
CA ILE A 237 -3.84 -15.93 -16.24
C ILE A 237 -3.21 -17.32 -16.12
N VAL A 238 -2.03 -17.51 -16.70
CA VAL A 238 -1.17 -18.69 -16.44
C VAL A 238 -0.02 -18.25 -15.52
N PRO A 239 -0.03 -18.63 -14.22
CA PRO A 239 1.04 -18.29 -13.26
C PRO A 239 2.28 -19.18 -13.44
N GLY A 240 3.36 -18.84 -12.73
CA GLY A 240 4.56 -19.69 -12.62
C GLY A 240 5.34 -19.88 -13.92
N TYR A 241 6.01 -21.02 -14.04
CA TYR A 241 6.93 -21.35 -15.15
C TYR A 241 6.19 -22.17 -16.20
N LEU A 242 5.95 -21.60 -17.39
CA LEU A 242 5.14 -22.24 -18.42
C LEU A 242 5.99 -23.12 -19.36
N GLU A 243 5.89 -24.44 -19.18
CA GLU A 243 6.55 -25.47 -19.99
C GLU A 243 5.84 -25.62 -21.35
N GLY A 244 6.62 -25.73 -22.44
CA GLY A 244 6.08 -25.82 -23.80
C GLY A 244 5.10 -26.98 -24.03
N GLU A 245 5.23 -28.08 -23.28
CA GLU A 245 4.35 -29.26 -23.37
C GLU A 245 2.91 -29.00 -22.88
N ALA A 246 2.68 -27.92 -22.12
CA ALA A 246 1.33 -27.53 -21.69
C ALA A 246 0.57 -26.69 -22.73
N VAL A 247 1.26 -26.07 -23.69
CA VAL A 247 0.64 -25.25 -24.74
C VAL A 247 0.95 -25.86 -26.11
N ASP A 248 0.29 -26.98 -26.37
CA ASP A 248 0.27 -27.62 -27.70
C ASP A 248 -0.52 -26.78 -28.73
N THR A 249 -0.59 -27.28 -29.97
CA THR A 249 -1.33 -26.62 -31.07
C THR A 249 -2.80 -26.34 -30.72
N ILE A 250 -3.45 -27.23 -29.96
CA ILE A 250 -4.88 -27.12 -29.60
C ILE A 250 -5.05 -26.10 -28.47
N ALA A 251 -4.19 -26.14 -27.46
CA ALA A 251 -4.18 -25.19 -26.36
C ALA A 251 -3.91 -23.76 -26.82
N ARG A 252 -2.93 -23.56 -27.72
CA ARG A 252 -2.74 -22.25 -28.37
C ARG A 252 -3.99 -21.81 -29.11
N LEU A 253 -4.60 -22.68 -29.93
CA LEU A 253 -5.75 -22.27 -30.74
C LEU A 253 -6.94 -21.81 -29.88
N TYR A 254 -7.24 -22.46 -28.75
CA TYR A 254 -8.26 -21.96 -27.81
C TYR A 254 -7.90 -20.62 -27.16
N LEU A 255 -6.61 -20.39 -26.85
CA LEU A 255 -6.14 -19.12 -26.27
C LEU A 255 -6.14 -17.98 -27.30
N GLU A 256 -5.79 -18.25 -28.56
CA GLU A 256 -5.89 -17.28 -29.67
C GLU A 256 -7.33 -17.02 -30.09
N GLU A 257 -8.23 -18.02 -30.04
CA GLU A 257 -9.68 -17.83 -30.25
C GLU A 257 -10.30 -16.95 -29.15
N PHE A 258 -9.96 -17.22 -27.89
CA PHE A 258 -10.37 -16.40 -26.74
C PHE A 258 -9.87 -14.95 -26.86
N ALA A 259 -8.59 -14.75 -27.18
CA ALA A 259 -8.04 -13.41 -27.38
C ALA A 259 -8.69 -12.70 -28.59
N THR A 260 -8.91 -13.42 -29.69
CA THR A 260 -9.58 -12.87 -30.89
C THR A 260 -10.97 -12.31 -30.57
N ALA A 261 -11.71 -12.97 -29.66
CA ALA A 261 -13.03 -12.55 -29.21
C ALA A 261 -13.04 -11.34 -28.24
N GLY A 262 -11.87 -10.78 -27.90
CA GLY A 262 -11.71 -9.65 -26.98
C GLY A 262 -11.05 -10.02 -25.64
N GLY A 263 -10.79 -11.30 -25.39
CA GLY A 263 -10.17 -11.75 -24.15
C GLY A 263 -8.71 -11.31 -24.00
N VAL A 264 -8.24 -11.22 -22.77
CA VAL A 264 -6.82 -11.02 -22.47
C VAL A 264 -6.23 -12.30 -21.89
N VAL A 265 -5.12 -12.76 -22.45
CA VAL A 265 -4.32 -13.87 -21.92
C VAL A 265 -3.05 -13.28 -21.30
N LEU A 266 -2.70 -13.70 -20.09
CA LEU A 266 -1.53 -13.20 -19.36
C LEU A 266 -0.66 -14.38 -18.94
N LEU A 267 0.54 -14.48 -19.52
CA LEU A 267 1.45 -15.62 -19.38
C LEU A 267 2.68 -15.25 -18.55
N HIS A 268 2.99 -16.02 -17.51
CA HIS A 268 4.23 -15.86 -16.75
C HIS A 268 5.34 -16.81 -17.24
N LYS A 269 6.58 -16.32 -17.13
CA LYS A 269 7.87 -17.04 -17.28
C LYS A 269 7.85 -18.20 -18.32
N PRO A 270 7.47 -17.97 -19.60
CA PRO A 270 7.39 -19.05 -20.57
C PRO A 270 8.77 -19.59 -20.95
N LEU A 271 8.90 -20.91 -21.00
CA LEU A 271 10.18 -21.59 -21.13
C LEU A 271 10.50 -21.97 -22.58
N THR A 272 11.69 -21.59 -23.06
CA THR A 272 12.21 -22.06 -24.36
C THR A 272 12.73 -23.48 -24.24
N THR A 273 11.98 -24.42 -24.79
CA THR A 273 12.28 -25.86 -24.89
C THR A 273 12.08 -26.35 -26.34
N PRO A 274 12.55 -27.56 -26.72
CA PRO A 274 12.24 -28.14 -28.04
C PRO A 274 10.74 -28.28 -28.33
N SER A 275 9.89 -28.35 -27.29
CA SER A 275 8.43 -28.40 -27.38
C SER A 275 7.73 -27.03 -27.41
N SER A 276 8.44 -25.94 -27.12
CA SER A 276 7.86 -24.59 -26.89
C SER A 276 7.38 -23.84 -28.14
N ALA A 277 7.37 -24.44 -29.33
CA ALA A 277 7.09 -23.74 -30.59
C ALA A 277 5.69 -23.10 -30.66
N ASP A 278 4.65 -23.76 -30.13
CA ASP A 278 3.31 -23.18 -30.06
C ASP A 278 3.15 -22.19 -28.89
N LEU A 279 3.83 -22.41 -27.75
CA LEU A 279 3.90 -21.45 -26.64
C LEU A 279 4.54 -20.10 -27.06
N LEU A 280 5.70 -20.15 -27.72
CA LEU A 280 6.44 -18.97 -28.16
C LEU A 280 5.66 -18.22 -29.26
N ARG A 281 4.98 -18.96 -30.17
CA ARG A 281 4.05 -18.37 -31.15
C ARG A 281 2.88 -17.65 -30.48
N LEU A 282 2.26 -18.25 -29.45
CA LEU A 282 1.18 -17.61 -28.68
C LEU A 282 1.66 -16.29 -28.06
N ALA A 283 2.81 -16.30 -27.40
CA ALA A 283 3.44 -15.14 -26.76
C ALA A 283 3.98 -14.09 -27.74
N GLY A 284 4.14 -14.42 -29.03
CA GLY A 284 4.74 -13.52 -30.03
C GLY A 284 6.25 -13.33 -29.86
N LEU A 285 6.94 -14.39 -29.41
CA LEU A 285 8.37 -14.42 -29.10
C LEU A 285 9.10 -15.44 -29.98
N ARG A 286 10.39 -15.19 -30.26
CA ARG A 286 11.30 -16.20 -30.81
C ARG A 286 11.94 -17.06 -29.72
N ARG A 287 12.15 -16.47 -28.54
CA ARG A 287 12.88 -17.08 -27.42
C ARG A 287 12.60 -16.37 -26.09
N THR A 288 12.90 -17.07 -25.02
CA THR A 288 13.11 -16.56 -23.66
C THR A 288 14.47 -17.01 -23.12
N THR A 289 15.10 -16.16 -22.31
CA THR A 289 16.43 -16.40 -21.72
C THR A 289 16.39 -16.12 -20.23
N ARG A 290 16.54 -17.18 -19.41
CA ARG A 290 16.61 -17.08 -17.94
C ARG A 290 17.87 -16.33 -17.51
N ARG A 291 17.70 -15.37 -16.59
CA ARG A 291 18.74 -14.60 -15.90
C ARG A 291 18.49 -14.60 -14.39
N THR A 292 19.55 -14.34 -13.63
CA THR A 292 19.52 -14.17 -12.17
C THR A 292 20.34 -12.96 -11.71
N ASP A 293 20.85 -12.18 -12.66
CA ASP A 293 21.67 -10.97 -12.49
C ASP A 293 20.89 -9.69 -12.84
N VAL A 294 19.57 -9.78 -12.93
CA VAL A 294 18.66 -8.65 -13.12
C VAL A 294 18.45 -7.96 -11.78
N THR A 295 18.77 -6.67 -11.71
CA THR A 295 18.68 -5.83 -10.52
C THR A 295 17.43 -4.96 -10.49
N SER A 296 16.92 -4.53 -11.66
CA SER A 296 15.63 -3.82 -11.75
C SER A 296 14.87 -4.08 -13.05
N LEU A 297 13.57 -3.79 -13.02
CA LEU A 297 12.66 -3.82 -14.17
C LEU A 297 12.11 -2.41 -14.42
N ARG A 298 12.22 -1.90 -15.65
CA ARG A 298 11.72 -0.57 -16.02
C ARG A 298 10.54 -0.64 -16.98
N VAL A 299 9.41 -0.07 -16.57
CA VAL A 299 8.22 0.11 -17.39
C VAL A 299 8.43 1.32 -18.31
N GLY A 300 8.30 1.11 -19.61
CA GLY A 300 8.59 2.11 -20.62
C GLY A 300 8.71 1.50 -22.02
N GLY A 301 8.41 2.31 -23.03
CA GLY A 301 8.26 1.88 -24.42
C GLY A 301 6.90 2.30 -24.95
N VAL A 302 6.16 1.36 -25.53
CA VAL A 302 4.79 1.62 -26.01
C VAL A 302 3.83 1.55 -24.83
N ALA A 303 3.03 2.60 -24.62
CA ALA A 303 1.95 2.57 -23.63
C ALA A 303 0.91 1.50 -23.99
N VAL A 304 0.54 0.67 -23.01
CA VAL A 304 -0.45 -0.41 -23.17
C VAL A 304 -1.39 -0.42 -21.97
N PRO A 305 -2.67 -0.86 -22.11
CA PRO A 305 -3.65 -0.70 -21.04
C PRO A 305 -3.22 -1.30 -19.70
N ALA A 306 -2.64 -2.51 -19.69
CA ALA A 306 -2.23 -3.18 -18.45
C ALA A 306 -1.06 -2.52 -17.67
N VAL A 307 -0.53 -1.37 -18.11
CA VAL A 307 0.42 -0.56 -17.31
C VAL A 307 -0.07 0.89 -17.15
N ARG A 308 -1.37 1.14 -17.33
CA ARG A 308 -1.95 2.48 -17.21
C ARG A 308 -1.79 3.04 -15.79
N SER A 309 -2.23 2.31 -14.77
CA SER A 309 -2.11 2.68 -13.35
C SER A 309 -0.69 2.49 -12.77
N LEU A 310 0.35 2.52 -13.61
CA LEU A 310 1.73 2.69 -13.17
C LEU A 310 2.12 4.10 -13.59
N ASP A 311 1.86 5.10 -12.74
CA ASP A 311 1.97 6.53 -13.06
C ASP A 311 2.88 7.33 -12.09
N THR A 312 3.68 6.62 -11.31
CA THR A 312 4.83 7.18 -10.58
C THR A 312 6.18 6.77 -11.19
N ALA A 313 7.28 7.35 -10.71
CA ALA A 313 8.63 6.89 -11.07
C ALA A 313 8.95 5.53 -10.42
N GLU A 314 8.40 5.31 -9.23
CA GLU A 314 8.63 4.17 -8.37
C GLU A 314 7.97 2.91 -8.91
N GLU A 315 6.73 3.00 -9.41
CA GLU A 315 6.07 1.92 -10.17
C GLU A 315 6.75 1.62 -11.50
N ARG A 316 7.44 2.62 -12.09
CA ARG A 316 8.09 2.48 -13.40
C ARG A 316 9.56 2.05 -13.35
N ASP A 317 10.25 2.09 -12.21
CA ASP A 317 11.59 1.50 -12.01
C ASP A 317 11.61 0.61 -10.76
N LEU A 318 11.36 -0.68 -10.95
CA LEU A 318 11.12 -1.66 -9.89
C LEU A 318 12.41 -2.37 -9.49
N LEU A 319 12.85 -2.17 -8.25
CA LEU A 319 14.04 -2.85 -7.71
C LEU A 319 13.75 -4.33 -7.42
N VAL A 320 14.48 -5.22 -8.08
CA VAL A 320 14.39 -6.67 -7.90
C VAL A 320 15.33 -7.13 -6.78
N THR A 321 16.61 -6.75 -6.91
CA THR A 321 17.69 -7.12 -5.97
C THR A 321 18.85 -6.14 -6.07
N ASP A 322 19.46 -5.83 -4.93
CA ASP A 322 20.72 -5.09 -4.77
C ASP A 322 21.95 -5.99 -4.96
N ASP A 323 21.92 -7.20 -4.40
CA ASP A 323 22.95 -8.22 -4.51
C ASP A 323 22.40 -9.49 -5.20
N PRO A 324 22.46 -9.56 -6.55
CA PRO A 324 22.06 -10.76 -7.29
C PRO A 324 22.98 -11.97 -7.06
N SER A 325 24.11 -11.82 -6.35
CA SER A 325 25.00 -12.94 -6.02
C SER A 325 24.59 -13.65 -4.73
N ALA A 326 24.11 -12.90 -3.72
CA ALA A 326 23.57 -13.45 -2.48
C ALA A 326 22.05 -13.69 -2.51
N ARG A 327 21.31 -12.84 -3.23
CA ARG A 327 19.84 -12.85 -3.35
C ARG A 327 19.39 -12.85 -4.84
N PRO A 328 19.72 -13.89 -5.62
CA PRO A 328 19.28 -14.01 -7.01
C PRO A 328 17.77 -14.19 -7.12
N VAL A 329 17.14 -13.42 -8.02
CA VAL A 329 15.73 -13.58 -8.40
C VAL A 329 15.66 -13.97 -9.88
N GLU A 330 14.80 -14.92 -10.23
CA GLU A 330 14.71 -15.45 -11.59
C GLU A 330 13.86 -14.57 -12.52
N THR A 331 14.52 -13.92 -13.48
CA THR A 331 13.86 -13.15 -14.54
C THR A 331 14.12 -13.78 -15.90
N PHE A 332 13.09 -13.90 -16.73
CA PHE A 332 13.15 -14.42 -18.09
C PHE A 332 13.09 -13.27 -19.08
N VAL A 333 14.24 -12.91 -19.66
CA VAL A 333 14.28 -11.95 -20.75
C VAL A 333 13.52 -12.52 -21.94
N LEU A 334 12.60 -11.71 -22.48
CA LEU A 334 11.76 -12.04 -23.62
C LEU A 334 12.42 -11.51 -24.91
N GLU A 335 12.48 -12.34 -25.96
CA GLU A 335 12.95 -11.94 -27.28
C GLU A 335 11.77 -11.92 -28.28
N PRO A 336 11.16 -10.74 -28.54
CA PRO A 336 10.06 -10.61 -29.49
C PRO A 336 10.38 -11.17 -30.89
N ASP A 337 9.36 -11.73 -31.53
CA ASP A 337 9.42 -12.07 -32.95
C ASP A 337 9.16 -10.82 -33.80
N PRO A 338 10.09 -10.40 -34.70
CA PRO A 338 9.84 -9.28 -35.61
C PRO A 338 8.74 -9.53 -36.64
N GLU A 339 8.30 -10.78 -36.83
CA GLU A 339 7.13 -11.11 -37.65
C GLU A 339 5.80 -11.01 -36.86
N ALA A 340 5.86 -10.84 -35.53
CA ALA A 340 4.69 -10.69 -34.67
C ALA A 340 4.37 -9.22 -34.33
N THR A 341 3.09 -8.94 -34.07
CA THR A 341 2.56 -7.66 -33.59
C THR A 341 2.84 -7.42 -32.09
N THR A 342 4.06 -7.74 -31.65
CA THR A 342 4.48 -7.74 -30.25
C THR A 342 5.18 -6.42 -29.89
N VAL A 343 4.58 -5.63 -28.99
CA VAL A 343 5.21 -4.44 -28.41
C VAL A 343 5.86 -4.75 -27.07
N VAL A 344 6.89 -3.98 -26.71
CA VAL A 344 7.57 -4.03 -25.40
C VAL A 344 7.04 -2.88 -24.54
N ALA A 345 6.59 -3.21 -23.32
CA ALA A 345 6.10 -2.26 -22.32
C ALA A 345 6.95 -2.20 -21.05
N ALA A 346 7.81 -3.21 -20.79
CA ALA A 346 8.87 -3.11 -19.77
C ALA A 346 10.12 -3.90 -20.17
N ARG A 347 11.28 -3.48 -19.63
CA ARG A 347 12.62 -4.04 -19.88
C ARG A 347 13.33 -4.37 -18.57
N ALA A 348 14.15 -5.40 -18.58
CA ALA A 348 14.99 -5.79 -17.43
C ALA A 348 16.39 -5.18 -17.55
N PHE A 349 17.01 -4.89 -16.40
CA PHE A 349 18.33 -4.27 -16.28
C PHE A 349 19.24 -5.05 -15.34
N ALA A 350 20.53 -5.15 -15.69
CA ALA A 350 21.60 -5.67 -14.85
C ALA A 350 22.57 -4.53 -14.52
N GLY A 351 22.46 -3.97 -13.31
CA GLY A 351 22.97 -2.63 -13.02
C GLY A 351 22.38 -1.61 -13.99
N ALA A 352 23.22 -0.76 -14.58
CA ALA A 352 22.81 0.21 -15.60
C ALA A 352 22.64 -0.38 -17.02
N THR A 353 22.85 -1.69 -17.22
CA THR A 353 22.82 -2.32 -18.56
C THR A 353 21.44 -2.89 -18.85
N GLU A 354 20.75 -2.43 -19.89
CA GLU A 354 19.53 -3.09 -20.37
C GLU A 354 19.87 -4.50 -20.87
N VAL A 355 19.11 -5.51 -20.43
CA VAL A 355 19.32 -6.92 -20.81
C VAL A 355 18.22 -7.48 -21.72
N GLY A 356 17.16 -6.72 -22.00
CA GLY A 356 16.07 -7.04 -22.93
C GLY A 356 14.68 -6.86 -22.33
N ALA A 357 13.63 -7.28 -23.05
CA ALA A 357 12.25 -7.10 -22.60
C ALA A 357 11.88 -8.02 -21.42
N VAL A 358 10.96 -7.56 -20.56
CA VAL A 358 10.38 -8.34 -19.46
C VAL A 358 8.85 -8.26 -19.41
N LEU A 359 8.22 -7.28 -20.06
CA LEU A 359 6.78 -7.27 -20.33
C LEU A 359 6.54 -6.95 -21.81
N THR A 360 5.82 -7.85 -22.48
CA THR A 360 5.38 -7.68 -23.86
C THR A 360 3.87 -7.84 -24.01
N ARG A 361 3.29 -7.17 -25.02
CA ARG A 361 1.89 -7.35 -25.45
C ARG A 361 1.84 -7.65 -26.94
N ARG A 362 1.22 -8.77 -27.33
CA ARG A 362 0.86 -9.10 -28.71
C ARG A 362 -0.64 -8.87 -28.89
N ALA A 363 -1.03 -8.01 -29.84
CA ALA A 363 -2.44 -7.82 -30.18
C ALA A 363 -2.97 -9.01 -31.00
N VAL A 364 -4.15 -9.54 -30.64
CA VAL A 364 -4.77 -10.71 -31.27
C VAL A 364 -6.27 -10.47 -31.43
N GLY A 365 -6.72 -10.15 -32.65
CA GLY A 365 -8.11 -9.77 -32.94
C GLY A 365 -8.54 -8.54 -32.15
N LEU A 366 -9.57 -8.67 -31.30
CA LEU A 366 -10.03 -7.59 -30.42
C LEU A 366 -9.28 -7.52 -29.08
N GLY A 367 -8.58 -8.58 -28.68
CA GLY A 367 -7.90 -8.70 -27.40
C GLY A 367 -6.38 -8.81 -27.52
N ALA A 368 -5.74 -9.42 -26.51
CA ALA A 368 -4.28 -9.44 -26.40
C ALA A 368 -3.72 -10.68 -25.68
N VAL A 369 -2.46 -10.98 -25.98
CA VAL A 369 -1.60 -11.86 -25.17
C VAL A 369 -0.50 -11.01 -24.55
N TYR A 370 -0.54 -10.86 -23.22
CA TYR A 370 0.56 -10.34 -22.43
C TYR A 370 1.51 -11.46 -22.01
N THR A 371 2.80 -11.15 -21.94
CA THR A 371 3.81 -12.06 -21.40
C THR A 371 4.72 -11.34 -20.43
N LEU A 372 4.87 -11.92 -19.24
CA LEU A 372 5.66 -11.45 -18.13
C LEU A 372 6.86 -12.37 -17.91
N GLY A 373 8.06 -11.80 -18.00
CA GLY A 373 9.33 -12.48 -17.70
C GLY A 373 9.64 -12.57 -16.21
N HIS A 374 8.94 -11.81 -15.38
CA HIS A 374 9.00 -11.82 -13.92
C HIS A 374 7.62 -12.14 -13.35
N ASP A 375 7.51 -12.58 -12.10
CA ASP A 375 6.19 -12.82 -11.48
C ASP A 375 5.59 -11.57 -10.81
N LEU A 376 6.38 -10.51 -10.63
CA LEU A 376 6.01 -9.26 -9.97
C LEU A 376 5.52 -9.40 -8.52
N HIS A 377 5.84 -10.53 -7.87
CA HIS A 377 5.62 -10.74 -6.42
C HIS A 377 6.85 -11.31 -5.69
N SER A 378 7.89 -11.75 -6.42
CA SER A 378 9.17 -12.21 -5.88
C SER A 378 10.18 -11.06 -5.85
N TRP A 379 10.36 -10.44 -4.69
CA TRP A 379 11.23 -9.28 -4.50
C TRP A 379 12.21 -9.53 -3.35
N SER A 380 13.51 -9.32 -3.53
CA SER A 380 14.52 -9.56 -2.48
C SER A 380 15.12 -8.30 -1.86
N HIS A 381 14.74 -7.12 -2.35
CA HIS A 381 15.16 -5.80 -1.88
C HIS A 381 13.96 -4.81 -1.83
N TYR A 382 14.20 -3.59 -1.35
CA TYR A 382 13.23 -2.49 -1.23
C TYR A 382 13.98 -1.15 -1.35
N ARG A 383 13.29 -0.06 -1.74
CA ARG A 383 13.82 1.31 -1.74
C ARG A 383 14.06 1.82 -0.33
N CYS A 384 13.08 1.62 0.54
CA CYS A 384 13.06 2.03 1.94
C CYS A 384 12.31 1.01 2.78
N TYR A 385 12.48 1.09 4.10
CA TYR A 385 11.74 0.25 5.05
C TYR A 385 10.38 0.85 5.42
N VAL A 386 10.37 2.15 5.72
CA VAL A 386 9.24 3.04 6.02
C VAL A 386 9.56 4.44 5.48
N ASN A 387 8.60 5.37 5.55
CA ASN A 387 8.75 6.80 5.24
C ASN A 387 9.10 7.12 3.76
N CYS A 388 8.93 6.18 2.84
CA CYS A 388 8.90 6.44 1.40
C CYS A 388 7.87 5.53 0.71
N PHE A 389 7.62 5.79 -0.58
CA PHE A 389 6.65 5.04 -1.37
C PHE A 389 7.31 3.80 -1.98
N GLU A 390 6.91 2.62 -1.50
CA GLU A 390 7.37 1.33 -2.03
C GLU A 390 6.18 0.52 -2.58
N PRO A 391 5.92 0.59 -3.90
CA PRO A 391 4.76 -0.05 -4.53
C PRO A 391 5.04 -1.44 -5.14
N ALA A 392 6.25 -2.00 -5.03
CA ALA A 392 6.66 -3.12 -5.88
C ALA A 392 5.76 -4.39 -5.81
N GLY A 393 5.15 -4.67 -4.65
CA GLY A 393 4.17 -5.75 -4.47
C GLY A 393 2.74 -5.39 -4.88
N ASP A 394 2.41 -4.11 -4.93
CA ASP A 394 1.11 -3.59 -5.39
C ASP A 394 0.99 -3.66 -6.94
N VAL A 395 2.10 -3.52 -7.67
CA VAL A 395 2.17 -3.49 -9.14
C VAL A 395 1.45 -4.66 -9.84
N LEU A 396 1.58 -5.90 -9.34
CA LEU A 396 0.92 -7.04 -10.00
C LEU A 396 -0.62 -6.92 -9.94
N GLY A 397 -1.15 -6.40 -8.82
CA GLY A 397 -2.58 -6.18 -8.65
C GLY A 397 -3.13 -5.10 -9.58
N LEU A 398 -2.41 -3.98 -9.69
CA LEU A 398 -2.70 -2.89 -10.63
C LEU A 398 -2.69 -3.40 -12.09
N LEU A 399 -1.64 -4.12 -12.48
CA LEU A 399 -1.48 -4.69 -13.83
C LEU A 399 -2.60 -5.69 -14.17
N ILE A 400 -3.01 -6.54 -13.21
CA ILE A 400 -4.12 -7.47 -13.41
C ILE A 400 -5.47 -6.74 -13.48
N ARG A 401 -5.69 -5.69 -12.67
CA ARG A 401 -6.91 -4.86 -12.70
C ARG A 401 -7.09 -4.18 -14.07
N ASP A 402 -6.01 -3.64 -14.63
CA ASP A 402 -6.05 -3.00 -15.96
C ASP A 402 -6.07 -4.02 -17.12
N ALA A 403 -5.40 -5.17 -17.00
CA ALA A 403 -5.55 -6.27 -17.96
C ALA A 403 -6.98 -6.84 -17.97
N LEU A 404 -7.67 -6.85 -16.81
CA LEU A 404 -9.08 -7.21 -16.72
C LEU A 404 -9.96 -6.13 -17.36
N ARG A 405 -9.65 -4.84 -17.13
CA ARG A 405 -10.32 -3.70 -17.77
C ARG A 405 -10.22 -3.79 -19.30
N GLU A 406 -9.04 -4.11 -19.84
CA GLU A 406 -8.83 -4.33 -21.28
C GLU A 406 -9.76 -5.43 -21.81
N GLY A 407 -9.71 -6.64 -21.23
CA GLY A 407 -10.55 -7.75 -21.70
C GLY A 407 -12.05 -7.55 -21.47
N ALA A 408 -12.44 -6.75 -20.48
CA ALA A 408 -13.83 -6.40 -20.20
C ALA A 408 -14.35 -5.24 -21.06
N SER A 409 -13.53 -4.66 -21.95
CA SER A 409 -13.84 -3.42 -22.68
C SER A 409 -14.29 -2.30 -21.71
N GLY A 410 -13.51 -2.07 -20.65
CA GLY A 410 -13.78 -1.05 -19.63
C GLY A 410 -14.78 -1.49 -18.54
N HIS A 411 -15.82 -2.23 -18.94
CA HIS A 411 -17.01 -2.50 -18.14
C HIS A 411 -16.83 -3.63 -17.09
N LEU A 412 -16.17 -3.32 -15.97
CA LEU A 412 -15.90 -4.25 -14.86
C LEU A 412 -16.69 -3.93 -13.57
N VAL A 413 -16.70 -4.87 -12.61
CA VAL A 413 -17.13 -4.62 -11.22
C VAL A 413 -16.16 -5.32 -10.27
N VAL A 414 -15.53 -4.58 -9.35
CA VAL A 414 -14.57 -5.10 -8.35
C VAL A 414 -14.96 -4.68 -6.94
N LYS A 415 -14.46 -5.42 -5.94
CA LYS A 415 -14.66 -5.10 -4.51
C LYS A 415 -13.63 -4.05 -4.09
N HIS A 416 -14.06 -2.85 -3.76
CA HIS A 416 -13.13 -1.77 -3.45
C HIS A 416 -12.31 -2.04 -2.18
N THR A 417 -11.06 -1.59 -2.16
CA THR A 417 -10.05 -1.73 -1.09
C THR A 417 -10.38 -0.89 0.16
N VAL A 418 -11.15 0.18 0.00
CA VAL A 418 -11.63 1.06 1.08
C VAL A 418 -13.16 0.95 1.24
N PRO A 419 -13.68 0.89 2.47
CA PRO A 419 -15.10 1.07 2.76
C PRO A 419 -15.49 2.55 2.65
N GLY A 420 -16.37 2.91 1.71
CA GLY A 420 -16.88 4.27 1.57
C GLY A 420 -16.95 4.77 0.13
N LEU A 421 -17.08 6.08 -0.04
CA LEU A 421 -16.96 6.74 -1.36
C LEU A 421 -15.53 7.22 -1.63
N GLU A 422 -14.71 7.24 -0.58
CA GLU A 422 -13.34 7.69 -0.53
C GLU A 422 -12.38 6.63 -1.13
N ASP A 423 -11.29 7.10 -1.75
CA ASP A 423 -10.39 6.22 -2.50
C ASP A 423 -9.31 5.57 -1.61
N ALA A 424 -8.89 6.24 -0.52
CA ALA A 424 -7.85 5.77 0.40
C ALA A 424 -8.16 6.06 1.88
N ILE A 425 -7.45 5.37 2.78
CA ILE A 425 -7.47 5.60 4.24
C ILE A 425 -6.07 5.97 4.74
N LEU A 426 -5.99 6.96 5.62
CA LEU A 426 -4.84 7.20 6.50
C LEU A 426 -5.15 6.65 7.90
N PHE A 427 -4.44 5.62 8.35
CA PHE A 427 -4.53 5.10 9.71
C PHE A 427 -3.54 5.80 10.62
N SER A 428 -4.05 6.54 11.62
CA SER A 428 -3.24 6.97 12.75
C SER A 428 -3.14 5.84 13.77
N THR A 429 -1.93 5.34 14.03
CA THR A 429 -1.69 4.28 15.02
C THR A 429 -0.58 4.69 15.98
N HIS A 430 -0.70 4.28 17.24
CA HIS A 430 0.12 4.83 18.31
C HIS A 430 0.62 3.74 19.26
N ASP A 431 1.91 3.76 19.54
CA ASP A 431 2.58 2.81 20.42
C ASP A 431 2.85 3.51 21.75
N ILE A 432 2.26 2.97 22.82
CA ILE A 432 2.30 3.57 24.16
C ILE A 432 3.35 2.80 24.98
N ASP A 433 4.60 3.06 24.64
CA ASP A 433 5.82 2.43 25.16
C ASP A 433 6.53 3.31 26.22
N ALA A 434 6.50 4.64 26.04
CA ALA A 434 7.18 5.62 26.87
C ALA A 434 6.35 6.08 28.08
N THR A 435 7.01 6.47 29.17
CA THR A 435 6.32 6.87 30.43
C THR A 435 5.39 8.06 30.24
N GLU A 436 5.80 9.07 29.49
CA GLU A 436 5.04 10.28 29.17
C GLU A 436 3.87 10.03 28.22
N SER A 437 3.97 9.00 27.38
CA SER A 437 2.87 8.57 26.49
C SER A 437 1.75 7.91 27.31
N ALA A 438 2.14 7.09 28.30
CA ALA A 438 1.25 6.32 29.16
C ALA A 438 0.70 7.13 30.35
N ARG A 439 1.40 8.18 30.82
CA ARG A 439 1.09 8.85 32.10
C ARG A 439 1.15 10.38 32.02
N SER A 440 0.23 11.03 32.74
CA SER A 440 0.22 12.48 32.97
C SER A 440 1.39 12.91 33.88
N GLY A 441 1.90 14.12 33.68
CA GLY A 441 3.06 14.65 34.40
C GLY A 441 3.20 16.18 34.26
N PRO A 442 4.41 16.74 34.46
CA PRO A 442 4.69 18.17 34.24
C PRO A 442 4.37 18.69 32.82
N TRP A 443 4.29 17.79 31.83
CA TRP A 443 3.86 18.03 30.44
C TRP A 443 2.33 18.04 30.25
N GLY A 444 1.55 17.97 31.33
CA GLY A 444 0.09 17.91 31.29
C GLY A 444 -0.45 16.47 31.27
N ALA A 445 -1.48 16.23 30.46
CA ALA A 445 -2.08 14.90 30.30
C ALA A 445 -1.09 13.91 29.64
N ALA A 446 -1.31 12.61 29.82
CA ALA A 446 -0.59 11.56 29.10
C ALA A 446 -0.60 11.80 27.59
N GLY A 447 0.53 11.61 26.91
CA GLY A 447 0.69 11.92 25.48
C GLY A 447 -0.32 11.19 24.59
N ALA A 448 -0.68 9.94 24.92
CA ALA A 448 -1.75 9.21 24.25
C ALA A 448 -3.11 9.93 24.32
N THR A 449 -3.43 10.58 25.45
CA THR A 449 -4.66 11.36 25.63
C THR A 449 -4.60 12.68 24.87
N GLN A 450 -3.44 13.36 24.84
CA GLN A 450 -3.27 14.57 24.03
C GLN A 450 -3.44 14.26 22.53
N MET A 451 -2.80 13.18 22.05
CA MET A 451 -2.93 12.70 20.67
C MET A 451 -4.39 12.36 20.34
N GLY A 452 -5.06 11.56 21.17
CA GLY A 452 -6.48 11.26 21.00
C GLY A 452 -7.37 12.50 20.92
N SER A 453 -7.02 13.60 21.61
CA SER A 453 -7.77 14.86 21.56
C SER A 453 -7.59 15.59 20.22
N VAL A 454 -6.38 15.57 19.64
CA VAL A 454 -6.11 16.10 18.28
C VAL A 454 -6.89 15.31 17.23
N LEU A 455 -6.81 13.98 17.26
CA LEU A 455 -7.55 13.12 16.33
C LEU A 455 -9.06 13.38 16.43
N TYR A 456 -9.59 13.42 17.66
CA TYR A 456 -11.01 13.68 17.91
C TYR A 456 -11.45 15.05 17.35
N GLY A 457 -10.64 16.10 17.54
CA GLY A 457 -10.91 17.43 17.02
C GLY A 457 -10.93 17.50 15.48
N ARG A 458 -10.19 16.62 14.81
CA ARG A 458 -10.22 16.46 13.33
C ARG A 458 -11.23 15.40 12.85
N GLY A 459 -12.00 14.79 13.75
CA GLY A 459 -12.97 13.73 13.41
C GLY A 459 -12.34 12.38 13.05
N ALA A 460 -11.02 12.22 13.23
CA ALA A 460 -10.28 11.00 12.94
C ALA A 460 -10.37 9.99 14.11
N ILE A 461 -10.09 8.72 13.82
CA ILE A 461 -10.01 7.65 14.84
C ILE A 461 -8.62 7.01 14.82
N GLY A 462 -7.92 7.11 15.95
CA GLY A 462 -6.63 6.48 16.19
C GLY A 462 -6.76 5.06 16.74
N SER A 463 -5.76 4.23 16.48
CA SER A 463 -5.64 2.88 17.04
C SER A 463 -4.42 2.79 17.96
N PHE A 464 -4.66 2.61 19.26
CA PHE A 464 -3.63 2.72 20.30
C PHE A 464 -3.21 1.33 20.82
N PHE A 465 -1.92 1.02 20.78
CA PHE A 465 -1.32 -0.23 21.24
C PHE A 465 -0.57 0.03 22.56
N PHE A 466 -1.00 -0.61 23.66
CA PHE A 466 -0.50 -0.30 25.00
C PHE A 466 0.55 -1.31 25.51
N THR A 467 1.73 -0.81 25.90
CA THR A 467 2.65 -1.58 26.75
C THR A 467 2.15 -1.52 28.19
N THR A 468 1.88 -2.68 28.78
CA THR A 468 1.27 -2.76 30.11
C THR A 468 2.32 -2.90 31.21
N ASP A 469 3.34 -2.03 31.24
CA ASP A 469 4.47 -2.16 32.17
C ASP A 469 4.13 -1.74 33.62
N TYR A 470 3.41 -2.61 34.31
CA TYR A 470 3.20 -2.54 35.76
C TYR A 470 4.44 -2.96 36.57
N VAL A 471 5.53 -3.42 35.92
CA VAL A 471 6.74 -3.88 36.59
C VAL A 471 7.71 -2.71 36.82
N SER A 472 7.84 -1.77 35.88
CA SER A 472 8.46 -0.45 36.12
C SER A 472 7.48 0.58 36.70
N GLY A 473 6.17 0.30 36.67
CA GLY A 473 5.13 1.25 37.08
C GLY A 473 4.85 2.35 36.04
N TRP A 474 5.03 2.06 34.76
CA TRP A 474 4.67 2.95 33.64
C TRP A 474 3.21 2.74 33.20
N TRP A 475 2.65 1.55 33.42
CA TRP A 475 1.24 1.24 33.16
C TRP A 475 0.29 2.13 33.96
N ASP A 476 -0.62 2.81 33.27
CA ASP A 476 -1.75 3.51 33.88
C ASP A 476 -3.06 3.21 33.11
N PRO A 477 -3.98 2.41 33.69
CA PRO A 477 -5.27 2.11 33.05
C PRO A 477 -6.22 3.30 33.02
N ALA A 478 -5.91 4.44 33.67
CA ALA A 478 -6.67 5.68 33.47
C ALA A 478 -6.50 6.24 32.06
N THR A 479 -5.28 6.24 31.52
CA THR A 479 -5.00 6.72 30.16
C THR A 479 -5.76 5.92 29.09
N VAL A 480 -5.91 4.61 29.27
CA VAL A 480 -6.75 3.76 28.40
C VAL A 480 -8.21 4.21 28.43
N ARG A 481 -8.77 4.48 29.62
CA ARG A 481 -10.14 4.99 29.75
C ARG A 481 -10.30 6.38 29.12
N SER A 482 -9.28 7.23 29.20
CA SER A 482 -9.29 8.56 28.59
C SER A 482 -9.27 8.52 27.06
N VAL A 483 -8.44 7.68 26.43
CA VAL A 483 -8.48 7.53 24.96
C VAL A 483 -9.77 6.85 24.48
N CYS A 484 -10.29 5.86 25.22
CA CYS A 484 -11.59 5.25 24.89
C CYS A 484 -12.77 6.21 25.12
N ALA A 485 -12.70 7.16 26.05
CA ALA A 485 -13.69 8.24 26.21
C ALA A 485 -13.67 9.26 25.06
N LEU A 486 -12.56 9.34 24.32
CA LEU A 486 -12.43 10.08 23.06
C LEU A 486 -12.86 9.26 21.83
N GLY A 487 -13.32 8.02 22.01
CA GLY A 487 -13.77 7.12 20.94
C GLY A 487 -12.69 6.22 20.34
N MET A 488 -11.45 6.27 20.86
CA MET A 488 -10.29 5.55 20.33
C MET A 488 -10.22 4.09 20.81
N CYS A 489 -11.36 3.41 20.76
CA CYS A 489 -11.58 2.07 21.32
C CYS A 489 -12.16 1.14 20.24
N PRO A 490 -11.83 -0.17 20.21
CA PRO A 490 -10.96 -0.90 21.14
C PRO A 490 -9.47 -0.61 20.93
N VAL A 491 -8.69 -0.76 22.00
CA VAL A 491 -7.22 -0.67 21.99
C VAL A 491 -6.56 -2.01 21.64
N GLY A 492 -5.29 -1.98 21.27
CA GLY A 492 -4.44 -3.15 21.07
C GLY A 492 -3.43 -3.40 22.20
N GLY A 493 -2.81 -4.58 22.19
CA GLY A 493 -1.70 -4.93 23.08
C GLY A 493 -0.32 -4.65 22.45
N HIS A 494 0.65 -4.29 23.29
CA HIS A 494 2.04 -3.99 22.91
C HIS A 494 3.04 -4.53 23.95
N SER A 495 2.90 -5.81 24.29
CA SER A 495 3.63 -6.53 25.37
C SER A 495 3.41 -5.98 26.79
N VAL A 496 4.04 -6.63 27.79
CA VAL A 496 4.07 -6.16 29.18
C VAL A 496 5.28 -5.26 29.41
N ARG A 497 6.44 -5.59 28.83
CA ARG A 497 7.74 -4.97 29.16
C ARG A 497 8.40 -4.14 28.05
N HIS A 498 7.77 -4.04 26.88
CA HIS A 498 8.39 -3.56 25.64
C HIS A 498 9.74 -4.26 25.36
N PHE A 499 9.72 -5.60 25.50
CA PHE A 499 10.86 -6.45 25.16
C PHE A 499 10.78 -6.89 23.70
N ALA A 500 11.91 -6.83 23.01
CA ALA A 500 12.12 -7.55 21.75
C ALA A 500 11.83 -9.06 21.95
N SER A 501 11.37 -9.73 20.90
CA SER A 501 10.87 -11.11 20.95
C SER A 501 11.72 -12.07 20.07
N PRO A 502 13.05 -12.17 20.30
CA PRO A 502 13.95 -12.92 19.44
C PRO A 502 13.67 -14.44 19.53
N PRO A 503 14.02 -15.25 18.50
CA PRO A 503 13.76 -16.70 18.44
C PRO A 503 14.33 -17.58 19.58
N SER A 504 15.05 -16.98 20.54
CA SER A 504 15.56 -17.61 21.76
C SER A 504 14.69 -17.37 22.99
N GLN A 505 13.66 -16.50 22.91
CA GLN A 505 12.70 -16.27 23.98
C GLN A 505 11.86 -17.55 24.20
N PRO A 506 11.66 -18.01 25.45
CA PRO A 506 10.75 -19.12 25.72
C PRO A 506 9.31 -18.76 25.30
N VAL A 507 8.62 -19.65 24.58
CA VAL A 507 7.23 -19.41 24.19
C VAL A 507 6.30 -19.29 25.40
N GLY A 508 6.58 -20.02 26.49
CA GLY A 508 5.69 -20.13 27.65
C GLY A 508 4.62 -21.21 27.48
N ASP A 509 3.68 -21.29 28.42
CA ASP A 509 2.55 -22.23 28.38
C ASP A 509 1.17 -21.55 28.35
N CYS A 510 1.14 -20.21 28.25
CA CYS A 510 -0.06 -19.37 28.22
C CYS A 510 -0.93 -19.48 29.49
N SER A 511 -0.35 -19.94 30.61
CA SER A 511 -0.97 -19.90 31.94
C SER A 511 -0.75 -18.57 32.68
N GLU A 512 0.17 -17.74 32.20
CA GLU A 512 0.69 -16.52 32.84
C GLU A 512 -0.40 -15.45 33.08
N ARG A 513 -0.39 -14.83 34.26
CA ARG A 513 -1.45 -13.89 34.72
C ARG A 513 -0.89 -12.74 35.55
N PHE A 514 -1.45 -11.55 35.38
CA PHE A 514 -1.32 -10.47 36.37
C PHE A 514 -1.95 -10.88 37.72
N PRO A 515 -1.38 -10.50 38.88
CA PRO A 515 -0.11 -9.80 39.08
C PRO A 515 1.09 -10.76 39.26
N GLY A 516 0.94 -12.07 38.99
CA GLY A 516 1.96 -13.08 39.25
C GLY A 516 3.07 -13.19 38.20
N TYR A 517 2.80 -12.79 36.95
CA TYR A 517 3.81 -12.63 35.90
C TYR A 517 4.58 -11.32 36.13
N VAL A 518 5.86 -11.39 36.48
CA VAL A 518 6.70 -10.21 36.82
C VAL A 518 8.10 -10.36 36.21
N PRO A 519 8.25 -10.38 34.87
CA PRO A 519 9.56 -10.45 34.23
C PRO A 519 10.32 -9.14 34.39
N THR A 520 11.51 -9.18 34.99
CA THR A 520 12.39 -8.00 35.11
C THR A 520 13.39 -7.93 33.97
N THR A 521 13.71 -9.08 33.35
CA THR A 521 14.59 -9.21 32.18
C THR A 521 13.94 -10.06 31.09
N LEU A 522 14.41 -9.92 29.84
CA LEU A 522 13.99 -10.76 28.70
C LEU A 522 14.15 -12.26 28.98
N ALA A 523 15.17 -12.67 29.73
CA ALA A 523 15.43 -14.07 30.09
C ALA A 523 14.42 -14.65 31.11
N GLU A 524 13.63 -13.80 31.77
CA GLU A 524 12.54 -14.19 32.68
C GLU A 524 11.16 -14.10 32.00
N SER A 525 11.09 -13.51 30.82
CA SER A 525 9.84 -13.35 30.06
C SER A 525 9.48 -14.59 29.25
N THR A 526 8.20 -14.70 28.90
CA THR A 526 7.71 -15.66 27.91
C THR A 526 6.87 -14.94 26.86
N LEU A 527 6.88 -15.42 25.62
CA LEU A 527 6.08 -14.84 24.53
C LEU A 527 4.58 -14.86 24.87
N CYS A 528 4.11 -15.98 25.43
CA CYS A 528 2.77 -16.13 26.00
C CYS A 528 2.49 -15.09 27.08
N GLY A 529 3.39 -14.88 28.05
CA GLY A 529 3.20 -13.94 29.13
C GLY A 529 3.15 -12.49 28.66
N GLU A 530 4.09 -12.07 27.80
CA GLU A 530 4.10 -10.74 27.19
C GLU A 530 2.81 -10.46 26.41
N ALA A 531 2.38 -11.39 25.54
CA ALA A 531 1.18 -11.19 24.73
C ALA A 531 -0.11 -11.27 25.57
N ARG A 532 -0.29 -12.36 26.31
CA ARG A 532 -1.53 -12.66 27.05
C ARG A 532 -1.82 -11.62 28.12
N VAL A 533 -0.84 -11.24 28.93
CA VAL A 533 -1.08 -10.35 30.07
C VAL A 533 -1.29 -8.91 29.59
N SER A 534 -0.60 -8.50 28.53
CA SER A 534 -0.82 -7.21 27.85
C SER A 534 -2.24 -7.07 27.31
N LEU A 535 -2.68 -8.01 26.47
CA LEU A 535 -4.03 -8.01 25.88
C LEU A 535 -5.14 -8.06 26.94
N MET A 536 -4.90 -8.81 28.02
CA MET A 536 -5.82 -8.91 29.16
C MET A 536 -5.96 -7.56 29.90
N LEU A 537 -4.85 -6.92 30.28
CA LEU A 537 -4.87 -5.66 31.03
C LEU A 537 -5.36 -4.48 30.17
N ALA A 538 -4.96 -4.41 28.89
CA ALA A 538 -5.45 -3.43 27.95
C ALA A 538 -6.98 -3.56 27.75
N GLY A 539 -7.47 -4.80 27.57
CA GLY A 539 -8.90 -5.06 27.40
C GLY A 539 -9.75 -4.81 28.66
N GLU A 540 -9.23 -5.16 29.84
CA GLU A 540 -9.87 -4.85 31.13
C GLU A 540 -9.96 -3.34 31.38
N ALA A 541 -8.91 -2.58 31.05
CA ALA A 541 -8.90 -1.13 31.20
C ALA A 541 -9.81 -0.40 30.18
N ALA A 542 -9.95 -0.93 28.97
CA ALA A 542 -10.82 -0.42 27.92
C ALA A 542 -12.31 -0.80 28.08
N GLY A 543 -12.61 -1.89 28.81
CA GLY A 543 -13.95 -2.46 28.89
C GLY A 543 -14.37 -3.25 27.64
N SER A 544 -13.43 -3.55 26.75
CA SER A 544 -13.61 -4.26 25.48
C SER A 544 -12.37 -5.09 25.17
N ALA A 545 -12.51 -6.31 24.66
CA ALA A 545 -11.37 -7.18 24.35
C ALA A 545 -10.37 -6.49 23.39
N ALA A 546 -9.09 -6.48 23.76
CA ALA A 546 -8.01 -6.09 22.85
C ALA A 546 -7.82 -7.19 21.80
N VAL A 547 -8.12 -6.88 20.53
CA VAL A 547 -8.09 -7.83 19.40
C VAL A 547 -7.14 -7.40 18.28
N ALA A 548 -6.33 -6.38 18.55
CA ALA A 548 -5.23 -5.92 17.71
C ALA A 548 -3.90 -6.04 18.49
N TRP A 549 -2.82 -6.30 17.79
CA TRP A 549 -1.46 -6.41 18.33
C TRP A 549 -0.48 -5.57 17.52
N ARG A 550 0.60 -5.14 18.17
CA ARG A 550 1.85 -4.74 17.52
C ARG A 550 3.03 -5.21 18.38
N SER A 551 4.05 -5.76 17.75
CA SER A 551 5.24 -6.27 18.44
C SER A 551 6.22 -5.14 18.78
N PRO A 552 6.78 -5.10 20.01
CA PRO A 552 7.84 -4.17 20.36
C PRO A 552 8.98 -4.16 19.35
N PHE A 553 9.43 -2.97 18.95
CA PHE A 553 10.47 -2.76 17.92
C PHE A 553 10.19 -3.42 16.55
N LEU A 554 8.94 -3.83 16.27
CA LEU A 554 8.56 -4.68 15.12
C LEU A 554 9.31 -6.04 15.08
N ASP A 555 9.79 -6.53 16.23
CA ASP A 555 10.53 -7.80 16.32
C ASP A 555 9.58 -9.00 16.48
N VAL A 556 9.48 -9.83 15.43
CA VAL A 556 8.46 -10.87 15.29
C VAL A 556 9.02 -12.26 15.60
N HIS A 557 8.60 -12.84 16.73
CA HIS A 557 8.96 -14.21 17.10
C HIS A 557 8.36 -15.24 16.11
N PRO A 558 9.09 -16.30 15.69
CA PRO A 558 8.58 -17.36 14.79
C PRO A 558 7.40 -18.20 15.31
N ARG A 559 6.85 -17.88 16.47
CA ARG A 559 5.65 -18.52 17.08
C ARG A 559 4.60 -17.49 17.50
N LEU A 560 4.80 -16.21 17.17
CA LEU A 560 3.93 -15.10 17.60
C LEU A 560 2.49 -15.33 17.16
N PHE A 561 2.27 -15.62 15.88
CA PHE A 561 0.93 -15.78 15.29
C PHE A 561 0.13 -16.94 15.88
N ASP A 562 0.81 -17.99 16.37
CA ASP A 562 0.15 -19.05 17.15
C ASP A 562 -0.43 -18.49 18.46
N VAL A 563 0.42 -17.81 19.25
CA VAL A 563 0.06 -17.20 20.54
C VAL A 563 -1.03 -16.15 20.37
N LEU A 564 -0.89 -15.24 19.41
CA LEU A 564 -1.87 -14.18 19.11
C LEU A 564 -3.22 -14.77 18.68
N SER A 565 -3.21 -15.77 17.79
CA SER A 565 -4.43 -16.48 17.36
C SER A 565 -5.10 -17.21 18.52
N GLU A 566 -4.34 -17.72 19.48
CA GLU A 566 -4.87 -18.39 20.67
C GLU A 566 -5.36 -17.41 21.75
N GLN A 567 -4.87 -16.17 21.77
CA GLN A 567 -5.41 -15.08 22.60
C GLN A 567 -6.62 -14.37 21.95
N GLY A 568 -7.01 -14.75 20.72
CA GLY A 568 -8.16 -14.17 20.02
C GLY A 568 -7.86 -12.83 19.30
N VAL A 569 -6.58 -12.49 19.11
CA VAL A 569 -6.17 -11.38 18.25
C VAL A 569 -6.58 -11.67 16.81
N ARG A 570 -7.07 -10.65 16.11
CA ARG A 570 -7.49 -10.70 14.71
C ARG A 570 -6.61 -9.84 13.82
N VAL A 571 -6.03 -8.76 14.37
CA VAL A 571 -5.25 -7.77 13.63
C VAL A 571 -3.83 -7.74 14.16
N ASP A 572 -2.86 -7.75 13.28
CA ASP A 572 -1.49 -7.39 13.57
C ASP A 572 -1.08 -6.15 12.74
N SER A 573 -0.03 -5.48 13.17
CA SER A 573 0.64 -4.40 12.44
C SER A 573 2.12 -4.39 12.87
N SER A 574 2.77 -5.56 12.76
CA SER A 574 4.13 -5.81 13.25
C SER A 574 5.20 -5.80 12.14
N PHE A 575 4.85 -5.55 10.88
CA PHE A 575 5.79 -5.43 9.77
C PHE A 575 5.69 -4.07 9.09
N ALA A 576 6.71 -3.69 8.33
CA ALA A 576 6.70 -2.49 7.53
C ALA A 576 6.39 -2.74 6.04
N VAL A 577 6.09 -1.68 5.29
CA VAL A 577 5.96 -1.74 3.82
C VAL A 577 7.22 -2.31 3.17
N GLY A 578 8.41 -2.11 3.72
CA GLY A 578 9.65 -2.73 3.23
C GLY A 578 9.65 -4.28 3.25
N ASP A 579 8.95 -4.92 4.19
CA ASP A 579 8.88 -6.38 4.31
C ASP A 579 8.08 -7.03 3.15
N PHE A 580 6.95 -6.44 2.76
CA PHE A 580 6.03 -7.03 1.77
C PHE A 580 5.93 -6.26 0.44
N LYS A 581 6.32 -4.98 0.42
CA LYS A 581 6.17 -4.00 -0.68
C LYS A 581 4.73 -3.76 -1.13
N THR A 582 3.76 -3.97 -0.25
CA THR A 582 2.36 -3.65 -0.46
C THR A 582 1.84 -2.80 0.69
N ASN A 583 0.95 -1.88 0.37
CA ASN A 583 0.26 -1.01 1.32
C ASN A 583 -1.16 -1.52 1.66
N LEU A 584 -1.55 -2.67 1.12
CA LEU A 584 -2.85 -3.31 1.39
C LEU A 584 -2.78 -4.32 2.54
N PRO A 585 -3.89 -4.58 3.26
CA PRO A 585 -3.93 -5.54 4.35
C PRO A 585 -3.77 -6.97 3.85
N LEU A 586 -2.83 -7.72 4.44
CA LEU A 586 -2.58 -9.12 4.09
C LEU A 586 -3.38 -10.05 5.01
N ASP A 587 -4.07 -11.05 4.43
CA ASP A 587 -4.58 -12.17 5.22
C ASP A 587 -3.48 -13.20 5.46
N LEU A 588 -3.12 -13.42 6.72
CA LEU A 588 -2.02 -14.29 7.12
C LEU A 588 -2.32 -15.79 6.98
N ALA A 589 -3.58 -16.16 6.71
CA ALA A 589 -3.95 -17.53 6.36
C ALA A 589 -3.77 -17.83 4.85
N ALA A 590 -4.18 -16.90 3.98
CA ALA A 590 -4.20 -17.06 2.53
C ALA A 590 -2.94 -16.53 1.81
N THR A 591 -2.20 -15.59 2.39
CA THR A 591 -0.90 -15.16 1.82
C THR A 591 0.08 -16.33 1.76
N PHE A 592 0.85 -16.44 0.68
CA PHE A 592 1.88 -17.48 0.60
C PHE A 592 3.20 -17.08 1.30
N HIS A 593 3.50 -15.78 1.33
CA HIS A 593 4.75 -15.27 1.88
C HIS A 593 4.84 -15.50 3.40
N ARG A 594 6.06 -15.75 3.91
CA ARG A 594 6.38 -15.83 5.36
C ARG A 594 5.55 -16.83 6.18
N GLN A 595 5.05 -17.92 5.57
CA GLN A 595 4.29 -18.96 6.27
C GLN A 595 5.11 -19.76 7.31
N ASP A 596 6.43 -19.64 7.29
CA ASP A 596 7.37 -20.01 8.36
C ASP A 596 7.22 -19.20 9.66
N LEU A 597 6.49 -18.08 9.61
CA LEU A 597 6.06 -17.29 10.77
C LEU A 597 4.54 -17.39 10.99
N PHE A 598 3.76 -17.29 9.91
CA PHE A 598 2.30 -17.12 9.99
C PHE A 598 1.51 -18.40 10.30
N HIS A 599 2.04 -19.59 9.99
CA HIS A 599 1.40 -20.90 10.26
C HIS A 599 -0.09 -21.00 9.85
N HIS A 600 -0.45 -20.34 8.74
CA HIS A 600 -1.82 -20.17 8.23
C HIS A 600 -2.84 -19.63 9.25
N ARG A 601 -2.38 -18.86 10.24
CA ARG A 601 -3.25 -18.27 11.27
C ARG A 601 -4.09 -17.15 10.66
N GLY A 602 -5.39 -17.15 10.96
CA GLY A 602 -6.38 -16.25 10.37
C GLY A 602 -6.34 -14.81 10.88
N LEU A 603 -5.16 -14.20 11.01
CA LEU A 603 -5.00 -12.78 11.32
C LEU A 603 -4.92 -11.96 10.04
N THR A 604 -5.17 -10.65 10.15
CA THR A 604 -4.92 -9.67 9.09
C THR A 604 -3.78 -8.76 9.53
N GLU A 605 -2.73 -8.66 8.72
CA GLU A 605 -1.59 -7.77 8.95
C GLU A 605 -1.81 -6.44 8.23
N LEU A 606 -1.44 -5.35 8.90
CA LEU A 606 -1.49 -3.98 8.38
C LEU A 606 -0.07 -3.41 8.32
N PRO A 607 0.59 -3.45 7.15
CA PRO A 607 1.97 -2.99 7.00
C PRO A 607 2.11 -1.53 7.41
N VAL A 608 3.10 -1.24 8.27
CA VAL A 608 3.48 0.12 8.66
C VAL A 608 4.15 0.81 7.47
N THR A 609 3.54 1.89 6.98
CA THR A 609 4.08 2.68 5.88
C THR A 609 5.00 3.80 6.40
N LEU A 610 4.62 4.43 7.51
CA LEU A 610 5.24 5.63 8.06
C LEU A 610 5.56 5.46 9.56
N ASP A 611 6.66 6.05 10.05
CA ASP A 611 7.13 6.03 11.46
C ASP A 611 7.66 7.43 11.84
N ASP A 612 7.34 7.94 13.03
CA ASP A 612 7.86 9.23 13.57
C ASP A 612 9.34 9.20 13.97
N GLY A 613 10.07 8.16 13.59
CA GLY A 613 11.50 8.19 13.42
C GLY A 613 11.98 7.12 12.45
N PHE A 614 13.19 7.26 11.94
CA PHE A 614 13.80 6.25 11.07
C PHE A 614 15.20 5.88 11.54
N GLY A 615 15.47 4.57 11.60
CA GLY A 615 16.75 4.02 12.00
C GLY A 615 17.68 3.78 10.81
N ALA A 616 18.77 4.53 10.73
CA ALA A 616 19.92 4.16 9.91
C ALA A 616 20.90 3.31 10.75
N ARG A 617 21.62 2.38 10.10
CA ARG A 617 22.84 1.77 10.68
C ARG A 617 24.04 2.30 9.91
N ASP A 618 24.94 2.96 10.61
CA ASP A 618 26.23 3.41 10.08
C ASP A 618 27.37 2.57 10.70
N GLU A 619 28.62 2.98 10.49
CA GLU A 619 29.78 2.32 11.08
C GLU A 619 29.96 2.58 12.59
N HIS A 620 29.18 3.48 13.19
CA HIS A 620 29.24 3.85 14.61
C HIS A 620 28.09 3.25 15.45
N GLY A 621 26.93 2.95 14.85
CA GLY A 621 25.83 2.30 15.57
C GLY A 621 24.49 2.30 14.83
N THR A 622 23.40 2.42 15.60
CA THR A 622 22.05 2.68 15.07
C THR A 622 21.70 4.12 15.39
N LEU A 623 21.55 4.95 14.35
CA LEU A 623 21.12 6.34 14.44
C LEU A 623 19.60 6.37 14.16
N ARG A 624 18.76 6.60 15.18
CA ARG A 624 17.35 6.93 14.97
C ARG A 624 17.19 8.45 14.86
N THR A 625 16.77 8.90 13.69
CA THR A 625 16.32 10.29 13.48
C THR A 625 14.87 10.38 13.94
N GLU A 626 14.62 11.01 15.08
CA GLU A 626 13.26 11.34 15.56
C GLU A 626 12.66 12.50 14.77
N LEU A 627 11.32 12.52 14.69
CA LEU A 627 10.51 13.68 14.34
C LEU A 627 10.67 14.77 15.41
N GLN A 628 11.16 15.94 15.00
CA GLN A 628 11.47 17.08 15.87
C GLN A 628 11.34 18.42 15.13
N ALA A 629 11.42 19.53 15.87
CA ALA A 629 11.22 20.89 15.34
C ALA A 629 12.21 21.31 14.21
N SER A 630 13.31 20.57 14.01
CA SER A 630 14.30 20.84 12.96
C SER A 630 14.12 20.02 11.68
N ASN A 631 13.24 19.02 11.65
CA ASN A 631 13.02 18.12 10.50
C ASN A 631 11.54 17.76 10.24
N ALA A 632 10.61 18.32 11.00
CA ALA A 632 9.19 18.02 10.89
C ALA A 632 8.54 18.41 9.54
N SER A 633 9.13 19.35 8.80
CA SER A 633 8.82 19.60 7.37
C SER A 633 9.14 18.38 6.50
N SER A 634 10.37 17.86 6.58
CA SER A 634 10.89 16.73 5.80
C SER A 634 10.07 15.45 6.05
N PHE A 635 9.63 15.21 7.30
CA PHE A 635 8.66 14.16 7.62
C PHE A 635 7.30 14.44 6.99
N LEU A 636 6.72 15.64 7.17
CA LEU A 636 5.39 15.97 6.64
C LEU A 636 5.32 15.82 5.11
N SER A 637 6.35 16.25 4.38
CA SER A 637 6.39 16.15 2.91
C SER A 637 6.58 14.71 2.42
N ALA A 638 7.48 13.93 3.04
CA ALA A 638 7.58 12.50 2.75
C ALA A 638 6.24 11.78 3.01
N TRP A 639 5.64 12.03 4.18
CA TRP A 639 4.35 11.45 4.57
C TRP A 639 3.23 11.85 3.60
N SER A 640 3.20 13.10 3.17
CA SER A 640 2.23 13.60 2.19
C SER A 640 2.42 12.99 0.80
N SER A 641 3.67 12.87 0.34
CA SER A 641 3.99 12.23 -0.95
C SER A 641 3.52 10.78 -0.96
N VAL A 642 3.86 10.02 0.09
CA VAL A 642 3.43 8.62 0.26
C VAL A 642 1.91 8.49 0.35
N MET A 643 1.26 9.34 1.15
CA MET A 643 -0.19 9.35 1.33
C MET A 643 -0.93 9.59 0.01
N LEU A 644 -0.50 10.57 -0.79
CA LEU A 644 -1.12 10.90 -2.07
C LEU A 644 -0.88 9.83 -3.15
N ARG A 645 0.30 9.19 -3.16
CA ARG A 645 0.63 8.08 -4.09
C ARG A 645 -0.13 6.80 -3.73
N ASN A 646 -0.24 6.49 -2.44
CA ASN A 646 -1.14 5.44 -1.96
C ASN A 646 -2.61 5.75 -2.32
N ALA A 647 -3.02 7.02 -2.30
CA ALA A 647 -4.37 7.42 -2.71
C ALA A 647 -4.68 7.17 -4.19
N ALA A 648 -3.76 7.51 -5.11
CA ALA A 648 -3.89 7.18 -6.53
C ALA A 648 -4.10 5.66 -6.75
N ASN A 649 -3.38 4.83 -5.99
CA ASN A 649 -3.50 3.37 -6.05
C ASN A 649 -4.74 2.79 -5.36
N ASN A 650 -5.59 3.61 -4.72
CA ASN A 650 -6.72 3.16 -3.89
C ASN A 650 -6.23 2.33 -2.66
N ALA A 651 -5.01 2.60 -2.18
CA ALA A 651 -4.37 1.87 -1.09
C ALA A 651 -4.61 2.51 0.28
N HIS A 652 -3.93 2.03 1.32
CA HIS A 652 -3.97 2.62 2.67
C HIS A 652 -2.60 3.22 3.00
N THR A 653 -2.53 4.08 4.02
CA THR A 653 -1.26 4.55 4.59
C THR A 653 -1.32 4.32 6.10
N THR A 654 -0.46 3.45 6.61
CA THR A 654 -0.41 3.13 8.05
C THR A 654 0.70 3.92 8.71
N LEU A 655 0.35 4.81 9.63
CA LEU A 655 1.30 5.65 10.37
C LEU A 655 1.46 5.13 11.80
N LEU A 656 2.69 4.77 12.18
CA LEU A 656 3.12 4.40 13.53
C LEU A 656 3.72 5.64 14.20
N LEU A 657 3.28 5.91 15.44
CA LEU A 657 3.68 7.09 16.19
C LEU A 657 3.96 6.73 17.65
N HIS A 658 4.95 7.39 18.22
CA HIS A 658 5.19 7.36 19.66
C HIS A 658 4.72 8.72 20.20
N PRO A 659 3.51 8.85 20.80
CA PRO A 659 3.00 10.11 21.35
C PRO A 659 3.70 10.39 22.70
N SER A 660 5.00 10.62 22.58
CA SER A 660 6.03 10.74 23.61
C SER A 660 6.95 11.92 23.26
N PHE A 661 8.07 12.09 23.96
CA PHE A 661 9.07 13.08 23.54
C PHE A 661 9.89 12.60 22.33
N GLY A 662 10.09 11.29 22.19
CA GLY A 662 11.05 10.70 21.25
C GLY A 662 12.45 10.55 21.86
N VAL A 663 13.25 9.65 21.29
CA VAL A 663 14.57 9.29 21.84
C VAL A 663 15.52 10.49 21.85
N GLY A 664 15.95 10.92 23.04
CA GLY A 664 16.93 12.00 23.23
C GLY A 664 16.36 13.42 23.19
N GLN A 665 15.03 13.57 23.13
CA GLN A 665 14.35 14.86 22.96
C GLN A 665 13.83 15.45 24.29
N GLY A 666 13.52 16.76 24.27
CA GLY A 666 12.93 17.46 25.41
C GLY A 666 11.38 17.41 25.45
N PRO A 667 10.75 17.73 26.59
CA PRO A 667 9.30 17.62 26.77
C PRO A 667 8.44 18.41 25.77
N GLU A 668 8.98 19.50 25.23
CA GLU A 668 8.37 20.32 24.18
C GLU A 668 8.11 19.55 22.87
N ASN A 669 8.88 18.49 22.59
CA ASN A 669 8.80 17.78 21.32
C ASN A 669 7.49 17.02 21.12
N LEU A 670 6.79 16.66 22.20
CA LEU A 670 5.42 16.11 22.14
C LEU A 670 4.47 17.07 21.41
N GLN A 671 4.58 18.39 21.63
CA GLN A 671 3.73 19.37 20.95
C GLN A 671 4.08 19.51 19.45
N VAL A 672 5.35 19.30 19.09
CA VAL A 672 5.78 19.24 17.68
C VAL A 672 5.15 18.02 17.00
N LYS A 673 5.27 16.83 17.60
CA LYS A 673 4.63 15.60 17.07
C LYS A 673 3.12 15.80 16.91
N LEU A 674 2.43 16.35 17.91
CA LEU A 674 0.99 16.65 17.86
C LEU A 674 0.62 17.61 16.72
N ALA A 675 1.37 18.71 16.51
CA ALA A 675 1.13 19.68 15.45
C ALA A 675 1.35 19.10 14.03
N VAL A 676 2.33 18.20 13.87
CA VAL A 676 2.58 17.50 12.59
C VAL A 676 1.44 16.54 12.24
N ILE A 677 0.89 15.82 13.22
CA ILE A 677 -0.27 14.95 12.98
C ILE A 677 -1.52 15.77 12.67
N ASP A 678 -1.73 16.88 13.36
CA ASP A 678 -2.83 17.79 13.06
C ASP A 678 -2.75 18.33 11.62
N ARG A 679 -1.56 18.71 11.14
CA ARG A 679 -1.38 19.17 9.74
C ARG A 679 -1.51 18.02 8.73
N LEU A 680 -0.98 16.82 9.02
CA LEU A 680 -1.17 15.65 8.14
C LEU A 680 -2.65 15.28 8.00
N LEU A 681 -3.44 15.36 9.07
CA LEU A 681 -4.89 15.12 9.02
C LEU A 681 -5.65 16.19 8.22
N GLN A 682 -5.22 17.46 8.28
CA GLN A 682 -5.75 18.51 7.41
C GLN A 682 -5.46 18.20 5.92
N LEU A 683 -4.24 17.75 5.60
CA LEU A 683 -3.85 17.35 4.25
C LEU A 683 -4.62 16.12 3.76
N ALA A 684 -4.80 15.12 4.61
CA ALA A 684 -5.60 13.93 4.30
C ALA A 684 -7.06 14.31 3.97
N ALA A 685 -7.67 15.18 4.79
CA ALA A 685 -9.03 15.67 4.56
C ALA A 685 -9.15 16.53 3.29
N ALA A 686 -8.15 17.37 3.00
CA ALA A 686 -8.11 18.17 1.76
C ALA A 686 -7.97 17.31 0.50
N ALA A 687 -7.26 16.18 0.59
CA ALA A 687 -7.13 15.18 -0.46
C ALA A 687 -8.29 14.15 -0.49
N GLY A 688 -9.32 14.30 0.34
CA GLY A 688 -10.49 13.42 0.37
C GLY A 688 -10.24 12.01 0.97
N LEU A 689 -9.12 11.81 1.69
CA LEU A 689 -8.84 10.55 2.36
C LEU A 689 -9.69 10.37 3.61
N ARG A 690 -10.05 9.11 3.86
CA ARG A 690 -10.80 8.71 5.04
C ARG A 690 -9.89 8.52 6.26
N THR A 691 -10.31 9.03 7.43
CA THR A 691 -9.51 9.03 8.67
C THR A 691 -10.27 8.53 9.91
N ASP A 692 -11.58 8.24 9.80
CA ASP A 692 -12.48 7.82 10.88
C ASP A 692 -12.58 6.28 11.03
N VAL A 693 -11.53 5.53 10.65
CA VAL A 693 -11.54 4.05 10.64
C VAL A 693 -10.42 3.51 11.52
N SER A 694 -10.76 2.74 12.55
CA SER A 694 -9.77 2.01 13.35
C SER A 694 -9.32 0.71 12.65
N VAL A 695 -8.13 0.21 13.02
CA VAL A 695 -7.59 -1.04 12.46
C VAL A 695 -8.53 -2.25 12.65
N THR A 696 -9.31 -2.26 13.73
CA THR A 696 -10.27 -3.35 14.04
C THR A 696 -11.59 -3.21 13.27
N ALA A 697 -11.96 -2.01 12.84
CA ALA A 697 -13.07 -1.77 11.91
C ALA A 697 -12.67 -2.15 10.48
N LEU A 698 -11.43 -1.84 10.07
CA LEU A 698 -10.89 -2.25 8.76
C LEU A 698 -10.83 -3.78 8.64
N ASP A 699 -10.30 -4.49 9.65
CA ASP A 699 -10.29 -5.97 9.73
C ASP A 699 -11.68 -6.59 9.51
N ALA A 700 -12.70 -6.02 10.16
CA ALA A 700 -14.08 -6.48 10.01
C ALA A 700 -14.60 -6.29 8.57
N PHE A 701 -14.32 -5.14 7.95
CA PHE A 701 -14.62 -4.89 6.54
C PHE A 701 -13.85 -5.87 5.63
N TRP A 702 -12.54 -6.02 5.79
CA TRP A 702 -11.69 -6.81 4.89
C TRP A 702 -12.01 -8.30 4.91
N ARG A 703 -12.25 -8.89 6.09
CA ARG A 703 -12.70 -10.28 6.20
C ARG A 703 -14.02 -10.51 5.48
N ALA A 704 -14.97 -9.61 5.68
CA ALA A 704 -16.31 -9.72 5.11
C ALA A 704 -16.31 -9.44 3.58
N ARG A 705 -15.57 -8.43 3.13
CA ARG A 705 -15.28 -8.10 1.73
C ARG A 705 -14.65 -9.28 1.00
N ARG A 706 -13.63 -9.91 1.56
CA ARG A 706 -13.00 -11.10 0.98
C ARG A 706 -14.03 -12.22 0.80
N GLY A 707 -14.78 -12.54 1.86
CA GLY A 707 -15.83 -13.55 1.83
C GLY A 707 -17.03 -13.24 0.92
N ALA A 708 -17.21 -11.98 0.49
CA ALA A 708 -18.25 -11.60 -0.46
C ALA A 708 -17.87 -11.99 -1.91
N LEU A 709 -18.78 -12.66 -2.60
CA LEU A 709 -18.66 -12.98 -4.02
C LEU A 709 -19.48 -12.00 -4.85
N VAL A 710 -18.88 -11.48 -5.92
CA VAL A 710 -19.53 -10.63 -6.92
C VAL A 710 -19.42 -11.32 -8.29
N ASP A 711 -20.54 -11.46 -8.98
CA ASP A 711 -20.61 -11.86 -10.38
C ASP A 711 -21.45 -10.81 -11.13
N ALA A 712 -20.92 -10.28 -12.23
CA ALA A 712 -21.53 -9.20 -12.97
C ALA A 712 -21.36 -9.39 -14.48
N THR A 713 -22.27 -8.79 -15.23
CA THR A 713 -22.30 -8.77 -16.70
C THR A 713 -22.73 -7.37 -17.16
N TYR A 714 -22.19 -6.93 -18.29
CA TYR A 714 -22.55 -5.66 -18.91
C TYR A 714 -23.33 -5.89 -20.22
N ASP A 715 -24.23 -4.97 -20.54
CA ASP A 715 -25.06 -4.94 -21.74
C ASP A 715 -25.31 -3.48 -22.11
N SER A 716 -24.95 -3.05 -23.32
CA SER A 716 -25.02 -1.64 -23.73
C SER A 716 -26.45 -1.07 -23.81
N THR A 717 -27.49 -1.90 -23.68
CA THR A 717 -28.90 -1.48 -23.63
C THR A 717 -29.53 -1.57 -22.24
N ARG A 718 -28.92 -2.35 -21.32
CA ARG A 718 -29.47 -2.64 -19.99
C ARG A 718 -28.51 -2.29 -18.84
N GLY A 719 -27.31 -1.80 -19.15
CA GLY A 719 -26.23 -1.56 -18.20
C GLY A 719 -25.74 -2.85 -17.54
N TYR A 720 -25.25 -2.71 -16.32
CA TYR A 720 -24.83 -3.83 -15.49
C TYR A 720 -26.02 -4.62 -14.94
N GLN A 721 -25.90 -5.95 -15.00
CA GLN A 721 -26.69 -6.88 -14.20
C GLN A 721 -25.72 -7.80 -13.44
N GLY A 722 -25.97 -8.01 -12.16
CA GLY A 722 -25.10 -8.85 -11.35
C GLY A 722 -25.74 -9.33 -10.06
N THR A 723 -24.95 -10.08 -9.31
CA THR A 723 -25.34 -10.63 -8.01
C THR A 723 -24.22 -10.48 -7.00
N ILE A 724 -24.60 -10.24 -5.76
CA ILE A 724 -23.71 -10.22 -4.61
C ILE A 724 -24.14 -11.38 -3.71
N THR A 725 -23.20 -12.24 -3.32
CA THR A 725 -23.43 -13.31 -2.34
C THR A 725 -22.52 -13.06 -1.15
N ALA A 726 -23.11 -12.77 0.01
CA ALA A 726 -22.36 -12.64 1.27
C ALA A 726 -21.76 -13.99 1.69
N GLY A 727 -20.57 -13.94 2.28
CA GLY A 727 -19.85 -15.11 2.78
C GLY A 727 -20.38 -15.64 4.12
N PRO A 728 -19.54 -16.32 4.93
CA PRO A 728 -19.94 -16.85 6.24
C PRO A 728 -20.15 -15.76 7.31
N SER A 729 -19.70 -14.54 7.05
CA SER A 729 -19.85 -13.36 7.91
C SER A 729 -20.81 -12.36 7.28
N SER A 730 -21.44 -11.50 8.10
CA SER A 730 -22.18 -10.35 7.57
C SER A 730 -21.22 -9.31 6.99
N VAL A 731 -21.67 -8.58 5.96
CA VAL A 731 -20.82 -7.66 5.20
C VAL A 731 -21.32 -6.21 5.33
N PRO A 732 -20.94 -5.47 6.39
CA PRO A 732 -21.21 -4.04 6.51
C PRO A 732 -20.31 -3.24 5.58
N GLY A 733 -20.83 -2.14 5.01
CA GLY A 733 -20.01 -1.19 4.23
C GLY A 733 -19.42 -1.75 2.95
N LEU A 734 -19.97 -2.85 2.40
CA LEU A 734 -19.45 -3.46 1.17
C LEU A 734 -19.43 -2.42 0.06
N THR A 735 -18.23 -2.09 -0.39
CA THR A 735 -18.00 -1.05 -1.39
C THR A 735 -17.59 -1.72 -2.70
N LEU A 736 -18.27 -1.36 -3.78
CA LEU A 736 -18.01 -1.82 -5.13
C LEU A 736 -17.54 -0.66 -6.01
N GLU A 737 -16.63 -0.95 -6.93
CA GLU A 737 -16.22 -0.05 -8.00
C GLU A 737 -16.72 -0.60 -9.34
N PHE A 738 -17.24 0.29 -10.17
CA PHE A 738 -17.70 -0.01 -11.53
C PHE A 738 -16.72 0.49 -12.60
N GLY A 739 -16.83 -0.11 -13.78
CA GLY A 739 -16.15 0.32 -15.00
C GLY A 739 -16.59 1.72 -15.44
N ASP A 740 -17.86 2.06 -15.28
CA ASP A 740 -18.47 3.33 -15.70
C ASP A 740 -18.81 4.24 -14.51
N ALA A 741 -19.01 5.54 -14.78
CA ALA A 741 -19.69 6.40 -13.83
C ALA A 741 -21.19 6.07 -13.83
N LEU A 742 -21.78 5.86 -12.65
CA LEU A 742 -23.17 5.47 -12.53
C LEU A 742 -24.12 6.68 -12.48
N ARG A 743 -25.30 6.49 -13.06
CA ARG A 743 -26.50 7.33 -12.87
C ARG A 743 -27.49 6.69 -11.90
N ARG A 744 -27.52 5.36 -11.81
CA ARG A 744 -28.43 4.62 -10.94
C ARG A 744 -27.87 3.25 -10.56
N PHE A 745 -28.07 2.85 -9.31
CA PHE A 745 -27.89 1.48 -8.83
C PHE A 745 -29.20 1.04 -8.16
N ASP A 746 -29.69 -0.16 -8.48
CA ASP A 746 -30.87 -0.76 -7.89
C ASP A 746 -30.53 -2.13 -7.32
N CYS A 747 -30.72 -2.31 -6.01
CA CYS A 747 -30.68 -3.60 -5.35
C CYS A 747 -31.73 -3.62 -4.22
N PRO A 748 -32.98 -4.06 -4.50
CA PRO A 748 -34.08 -4.00 -3.53
C PRO A 748 -33.80 -4.74 -2.22
N ASP A 749 -32.95 -5.77 -2.27
CA ASP A 749 -32.57 -6.62 -1.12
C ASP A 749 -31.28 -6.17 -0.40
N CYS A 750 -30.58 -5.14 -0.88
CA CYS A 750 -29.33 -4.65 -0.25
C CYS A 750 -29.55 -3.74 0.96
N GLY A 751 -30.76 -3.20 1.15
CA GLY A 751 -31.00 -2.10 2.08
C GLY A 751 -30.50 -0.75 1.53
N PRO A 752 -30.21 0.25 2.38
CA PRO A 752 -29.77 1.57 1.94
C PRO A 752 -28.39 1.53 1.27
N THR A 753 -28.25 2.27 0.16
CA THR A 753 -27.02 2.34 -0.63
C THR A 753 -26.64 3.78 -0.97
N LEU A 754 -25.34 4.10 -0.95
CA LEU A 754 -24.81 5.32 -1.56
C LEU A 754 -24.24 5.01 -2.95
N VAL A 755 -24.31 6.00 -3.85
CA VAL A 755 -23.72 5.95 -5.19
C VAL A 755 -22.99 7.27 -5.41
N GLY A 756 -21.71 7.22 -5.79
CA GLY A 756 -20.90 8.41 -6.06
C GLY A 756 -19.88 8.12 -7.15
N GLY A 757 -20.02 8.78 -8.30
CA GLY A 757 -19.19 8.50 -9.48
C GLY A 757 -19.23 7.02 -9.86
N ARG A 758 -18.12 6.32 -9.66
CA ARG A 758 -17.90 4.89 -9.96
C ARG A 758 -18.14 3.97 -8.73
N ARG A 759 -18.35 4.54 -7.55
CA ARG A 759 -18.46 3.86 -6.25
C ARG A 759 -19.92 3.53 -5.90
N VAL A 760 -20.16 2.36 -5.33
CA VAL A 760 -21.44 1.98 -4.67
C VAL A 760 -21.13 1.42 -3.29
N VAL A 761 -21.76 1.98 -2.23
CA VAL A 761 -21.59 1.53 -0.84
C VAL A 761 -22.88 0.92 -0.33
N LEU A 762 -22.84 -0.34 0.13
CA LEU A 762 -23.94 -0.94 0.88
C LEU A 762 -23.85 -0.53 2.34
N LEU A 763 -24.73 0.38 2.79
CA LEU A 763 -24.76 0.84 4.18
C LEU A 763 -25.33 -0.22 5.12
N GLY A 764 -26.28 -1.03 4.63
CA GLY A 764 -26.79 -2.19 5.33
C GLY A 764 -25.80 -3.36 5.28
N ALA A 765 -25.65 -4.07 6.41
CA ALA A 765 -24.86 -5.30 6.43
C ALA A 765 -25.63 -6.45 5.75
N LEU A 766 -25.10 -6.98 4.64
CA LEU A 766 -25.68 -8.19 4.03
C LEU A 766 -25.55 -9.38 5.01
N PRO A 767 -26.63 -10.12 5.32
CA PRO A 767 -26.56 -11.28 6.22
C PRO A 767 -25.70 -12.43 5.64
N PRO A 768 -25.10 -13.30 6.48
CA PRO A 768 -24.31 -14.45 6.03
C PRO A 768 -25.07 -15.32 5.01
N GLY A 769 -24.39 -15.70 3.92
CA GLY A 769 -24.97 -16.51 2.85
C GLY A 769 -26.09 -15.83 2.03
N ARG A 770 -26.47 -14.58 2.32
CA ARG A 770 -27.50 -13.88 1.54
C ARG A 770 -26.99 -13.58 0.14
N ARG A 771 -27.66 -14.16 -0.85
CA ARG A 771 -27.60 -13.72 -2.26
C ARG A 771 -28.61 -12.61 -2.50
N VAL A 772 -28.18 -11.57 -3.20
CA VAL A 772 -28.99 -10.45 -3.69
C VAL A 772 -28.66 -10.19 -5.17
N GLU A 773 -29.59 -9.63 -5.91
CA GLU A 773 -29.43 -9.28 -7.32
C GLU A 773 -29.46 -7.75 -7.47
N PHE A 774 -28.68 -7.22 -8.41
CA PHE A 774 -28.61 -5.79 -8.68
C PHE A 774 -28.60 -5.47 -10.18
N THR A 775 -29.06 -4.27 -10.50
CA THR A 775 -28.85 -3.62 -11.80
C THR A 775 -28.22 -2.25 -11.61
N ALA A 776 -27.28 -1.85 -12.48
CA ALA A 776 -26.71 -0.51 -12.45
C ALA A 776 -26.66 0.08 -13.86
N LEU A 777 -27.05 1.35 -13.99
CA LEU A 777 -27.03 2.07 -15.26
C LEU A 777 -25.89 3.08 -15.24
N PRO A 778 -25.01 3.06 -16.27
CA PRO A 778 -24.11 4.17 -16.59
C PRO A 778 -24.88 5.47 -16.87
N ARG A 779 -24.13 6.54 -17.13
CA ARG A 779 -24.66 7.91 -17.25
C ARG A 779 -25.60 8.19 -18.42
#